data_AF-A0A525J0L7-F1
#
_entry.id   AF-A0A525J0L7-F1
#
_cell.length_a   1.000
_cell.length_b   1.000
_cell.length_c   1.000
_cell.angle_alpha   90.00
_cell.angle_beta   90.00
_cell.angle_gamma   90.00
#
_symmetry.space_group_name_H-M   'P 1'
#
loop_
_entity.id
_entity.type
_entity.pdbx_description
1 polymer ?
#
loop_
_entity_poly.entity_id
_entity_poly.type
_entity_poly.pdbx_seq_one_letter_code
_entity_poly.pdbx_strand_id
1 'polypeptide(L)'
;MATIFDVQGFGALSEWNGQFSSASASQAFQTIAALGSNSIELTARIWSQTGTTDTVIADPAKTESDASLLAGFQAAHADGLSVVFKAAISPLDGTPTSSMAPADVGAFFASYKAEIVHLATIAQAGGVETFAIGNEMSSLSGSQYLGYWTDLISAVRQVYHGELTYAAATDEASRVSFWGQLDTIGVNTYPPLTTSSNPTVQDLVNAWYQVPGNPYWAAAFEHKSPVDFLHSLSEQYGKPVLMTEMGYRSMDGTAIEPGSWTGNGIPDPAAQADAYKAFFQVWTAQGGDWMKGVELWQWDLNNKYTSTGYSVMGKPAEAVVAQYFHGDGVADAFTQAVNGDGSVVRADYDAAGHLTQFTTSYLDGAFDQFSFNAAGLETSETIRHANGSRDIYSYDIAGKDYTSQHTLNDASGHSLLIEDYRADGSLTLKQTVDASGVKTLDQYDHLGHIVEQTVVQKDGSYTQSSYASDGSLTTETLRHADGSRDIYSYGIVGKDYTSQHTLNDASGHSVLIEDYRSDGSLLLNQTVDANGIKTLDQFDGLGHITQETVTQKDGTYVQSSFATNGTLTTETARHLDGSREVDSYEIAGQAYTARHDVIDASGHRLATTFDNSDGSHTETAYAAGVSLKATTTNTVLNSAGGDTFVFNQASGQDVINNFRAGDFAGHDTLQIASSVAADFAHLAVHIVGHDTVIDLGHDASITLTGVIAPLTLHDVLIV
;
A
#
# COMPACT_ATOMS: atom_id res chain seq x y z
N MET A 1 26.62 31.79 -20.43
CA MET A 1 26.53 30.51 -19.70
C MET A 1 25.39 30.65 -18.70
N ALA A 2 24.73 29.56 -18.30
CA ALA A 2 23.70 29.66 -17.26
C ALA A 2 24.39 30.03 -15.95
N THR A 3 24.03 31.16 -15.36
CA THR A 3 24.51 31.59 -14.04
C THR A 3 23.75 30.80 -12.97
N ILE A 4 24.44 30.40 -11.90
CA ILE A 4 23.81 29.65 -10.79
C ILE A 4 22.87 30.56 -10.01
N PHE A 5 23.30 31.81 -9.82
CA PHE A 5 22.57 32.85 -9.10
C PHE A 5 22.38 34.08 -9.97
N ASP A 6 21.39 34.91 -9.64
CA ASP A 6 21.28 36.26 -10.20
C ASP A 6 22.43 37.14 -9.69
N VAL A 7 22.83 36.95 -8.42
CA VAL A 7 23.95 37.63 -7.78
C VAL A 7 25.01 36.61 -7.37
N GLN A 8 26.18 36.65 -8.00
CA GLN A 8 27.34 35.83 -7.64
C GLN A 8 28.57 36.73 -7.56
N GLY A 9 28.97 37.07 -6.34
CA GLY A 9 29.99 38.08 -6.10
C GLY A 9 30.80 37.85 -4.83
N PHE A 10 31.59 38.88 -4.49
CA PHE A 10 32.36 38.96 -3.26
C PHE A 10 32.06 40.27 -2.55
N GLY A 11 31.98 40.21 -1.21
CA GLY A 11 32.00 41.39 -0.36
C GLY A 11 33.40 41.99 -0.28
N ALA A 12 33.48 43.32 -0.36
CA ALA A 12 34.70 44.09 -0.29
C ALA A 12 34.49 45.30 0.64
N LEU A 13 35.14 45.24 1.79
CA LEU A 13 35.08 46.29 2.80
C LEU A 13 36.14 47.38 2.55
N SER A 14 35.72 48.65 2.64
CA SER A 14 36.65 49.78 2.75
C SER A 14 37.12 50.00 4.19
N GLU A 15 38.42 50.23 4.34
CA GLU A 15 39.14 50.47 5.59
C GLU A 15 39.66 51.92 5.69
N TRP A 16 39.71 52.68 4.58
CA TRP A 16 40.17 54.07 4.55
C TRP A 16 39.57 54.86 3.38
N ASN A 17 39.47 56.19 3.54
CA ASN A 17 38.90 57.07 2.52
C ASN A 17 39.71 57.10 1.22
N GLY A 18 39.12 56.68 0.11
CA GLY A 18 39.77 56.60 -1.19
C GLY A 18 40.09 55.18 -1.64
N GLN A 19 39.77 54.16 -0.84
CA GLN A 19 40.14 52.78 -1.13
C GLN A 19 39.40 52.23 -2.35
N PHE A 20 38.11 52.50 -2.49
CA PHE A 20 37.34 52.05 -3.66
C PHE A 20 37.82 52.65 -4.99
N SER A 21 38.36 53.87 -4.96
CA SER A 21 38.96 54.52 -6.15
C SER A 21 40.44 54.18 -6.37
N SER A 22 41.03 53.31 -5.54
CA SER A 22 42.44 52.97 -5.62
C SER A 22 42.76 51.99 -6.76
N ALA A 23 44.01 51.99 -7.22
CA ALA A 23 44.48 51.05 -8.24
C ALA A 23 44.39 49.58 -7.77
N SER A 24 44.57 49.31 -6.47
CA SER A 24 44.45 47.95 -5.94
C SER A 24 43.00 47.48 -5.91
N ALA A 25 42.04 48.36 -5.64
CA ALA A 25 40.61 48.03 -5.74
C ALA A 25 40.22 47.71 -7.20
N SER A 26 40.63 48.52 -8.17
CA SER A 26 40.40 48.21 -9.59
C SER A 26 41.00 46.86 -10.01
N GLN A 27 42.20 46.51 -9.53
CA GLN A 27 42.78 45.18 -9.78
C GLN A 27 41.98 44.05 -9.12
N ALA A 28 41.44 44.29 -7.91
CA ALA A 28 40.57 43.34 -7.23
C ALA A 28 39.29 43.09 -8.04
N PHE A 29 38.64 44.15 -8.55
CA PHE A 29 37.43 44.05 -9.37
C PHE A 29 37.66 43.21 -10.63
N GLN A 30 38.76 43.46 -11.35
CA GLN A 30 39.15 42.67 -12.52
C GLN A 30 39.37 41.19 -12.20
N THR A 31 39.95 40.90 -11.03
CA THR A 31 40.22 39.52 -10.61
C THR A 31 38.91 38.82 -10.22
N ILE A 32 38.05 39.49 -9.44
CA ILE A 32 36.72 39.01 -9.08
C ILE A 32 35.89 38.69 -10.33
N ALA A 33 35.87 39.60 -11.32
CA ALA A 33 35.19 39.38 -12.60
C ALA A 33 35.77 38.19 -13.37
N ALA A 34 37.10 38.02 -13.37
CA ALA A 34 37.76 36.88 -14.04
C ALA A 34 37.41 35.52 -13.40
N LEU A 35 37.02 35.49 -12.12
CA LEU A 35 36.49 34.28 -11.46
C LEU A 35 35.07 33.91 -11.91
N GLY A 36 34.44 34.69 -12.80
CA GLY A 36 33.07 34.47 -13.25
C GLY A 36 32.02 35.19 -12.41
N SER A 37 32.44 36.02 -11.44
CA SER A 37 31.51 36.84 -10.66
C SER A 37 30.78 37.83 -11.59
N ASN A 38 29.50 38.06 -11.33
CA ASN A 38 28.68 39.06 -12.02
C ASN A 38 28.34 40.27 -11.13
N SER A 39 28.71 40.20 -9.86
CA SER A 39 28.41 41.22 -8.85
C SER A 39 29.60 41.44 -7.91
N ILE A 40 29.59 42.58 -7.24
CA ILE A 40 30.47 42.88 -6.11
C ILE A 40 29.72 43.69 -5.05
N GLU A 41 29.83 43.28 -3.79
CA GLU A 41 29.38 44.09 -2.68
C GLU A 41 30.47 45.07 -2.22
N LEU A 42 30.21 46.37 -2.32
CA LEU A 42 31.08 47.42 -1.79
C LEU A 42 30.55 47.90 -0.45
N THR A 43 31.25 47.57 0.64
CA THR A 43 30.85 47.95 2.00
C THR A 43 31.58 49.20 2.45
N ALA A 44 30.87 50.32 2.58
CA ALA A 44 31.40 51.55 3.17
C ALA A 44 31.04 51.64 4.65
N ARG A 45 32.02 52.01 5.48
CA ARG A 45 31.81 52.27 6.91
C ARG A 45 31.45 53.72 7.19
N ILE A 46 30.29 53.90 7.79
CA ILE A 46 29.91 55.08 8.57
C ILE A 46 30.11 54.78 10.06
N TRP A 47 30.24 55.81 10.90
CA TRP A 47 30.69 55.63 12.27
C TRP A 47 29.73 56.23 13.28
N SER A 48 29.83 55.77 14.53
CA SER A 48 29.37 56.50 15.71
C SER A 48 30.52 56.62 16.70
N GLN A 49 30.47 57.59 17.62
CA GLN A 49 31.56 57.78 18.58
C GLN A 49 31.65 56.62 19.58
N THR A 50 30.50 56.17 20.07
CA THR A 50 30.33 55.03 20.98
C THR A 50 29.04 54.28 20.64
N GLY A 51 28.87 53.08 21.19
CA GLY A 51 27.60 52.34 21.05
C GLY A 51 26.38 53.03 21.67
N THR A 52 26.55 54.09 22.47
CA THR A 52 25.47 54.84 23.14
C THR A 52 25.26 56.25 22.59
N THR A 53 26.00 56.64 21.55
CA THR A 53 25.92 57.97 20.96
C THR A 53 24.72 58.09 20.02
N ASP A 54 24.11 59.29 19.98
CA ASP A 54 22.88 59.57 19.22
C ASP A 54 23.14 60.12 17.81
N THR A 55 24.38 60.12 17.34
CA THR A 55 24.78 60.71 16.07
C THR A 55 25.68 59.79 15.27
N VAL A 56 25.46 59.79 13.97
CA VAL A 56 26.30 59.13 12.97
C VAL A 56 27.29 60.15 12.42
N ILE A 57 28.53 59.72 12.19
CA ILE A 57 29.61 60.55 11.69
C ILE A 57 30.28 59.87 10.49
N ALA A 58 30.67 60.67 9.51
CA ALA A 58 31.63 60.29 8.49
C ALA A 58 33.03 60.67 8.98
N ASP A 59 33.87 59.70 9.30
CA ASP A 59 35.25 59.95 9.70
C ASP A 59 36.08 60.22 8.43
N PRO A 60 36.64 61.43 8.22
CA PRO A 60 37.29 61.78 6.96
C PRO A 60 38.49 60.91 6.57
N ALA A 61 39.10 60.19 7.53
CA ALA A 61 40.19 59.26 7.27
C ALA A 61 39.71 57.82 6.98
N LYS A 62 38.50 57.45 7.43
CA LYS A 62 37.99 56.07 7.36
C LYS A 62 36.80 55.88 6.43
N THR A 63 35.91 56.86 6.37
CA THR A 63 34.70 56.83 5.53
C THR A 63 35.06 57.26 4.11
N GLU A 64 34.63 56.47 3.14
CA GLU A 64 34.79 56.80 1.72
C GLU A 64 34.13 58.15 1.40
N SER A 65 34.84 59.00 0.67
CA SER A 65 34.26 60.21 0.09
C SER A 65 33.29 59.88 -1.04
N ASP A 66 32.29 60.74 -1.27
CA ASP A 66 31.33 60.61 -2.38
C ASP A 66 32.01 60.38 -3.74
N ALA A 67 33.13 61.06 -3.97
CA ALA A 67 33.91 60.92 -5.21
C ALA A 67 34.56 59.53 -5.33
N SER A 68 35.03 58.97 -4.21
CA SER A 68 35.61 57.62 -4.17
C SER A 68 34.55 56.55 -4.34
N LEU A 69 33.38 56.70 -3.69
CA LEU A 69 32.21 55.84 -3.89
C LEU A 69 31.80 55.81 -5.37
N LEU A 70 31.57 56.98 -5.97
CA LEU A 70 31.16 57.09 -7.37
C LEU A 70 32.19 56.48 -8.34
N ALA A 71 33.48 56.75 -8.11
CA ALA A 71 34.54 56.18 -8.94
C ALA A 71 34.65 54.65 -8.76
N GLY A 72 34.45 54.14 -7.55
CA GLY A 72 34.41 52.71 -7.26
C GLY A 72 33.26 52.00 -7.98
N PHE A 73 32.04 52.56 -7.91
CA PHE A 73 30.87 52.03 -8.61
C PHE A 73 31.13 51.97 -10.13
N GLN A 74 31.63 53.06 -10.71
CA GLN A 74 31.95 53.12 -12.14
C GLN A 74 33.05 52.14 -12.54
N ALA A 75 34.05 51.92 -11.69
CA ALA A 75 35.12 50.96 -11.96
C ALA A 75 34.58 49.51 -11.93
N ALA A 76 33.74 49.16 -10.96
CA ALA A 76 33.10 47.84 -10.90
C ALA A 76 32.23 47.58 -12.14
N HIS A 77 31.39 48.56 -12.53
CA HIS A 77 30.56 48.45 -13.74
C HIS A 77 31.40 48.34 -15.02
N ALA A 78 32.55 49.02 -15.09
CA ALA A 78 33.45 48.93 -16.25
C ALA A 78 34.06 47.53 -16.43
N ASP A 79 34.20 46.76 -15.34
CA ASP A 79 34.64 45.37 -15.35
C ASP A 79 33.46 44.38 -15.49
N GLY A 80 32.23 44.88 -15.65
CA GLY A 80 31.03 44.06 -15.88
C GLY A 80 30.34 43.55 -14.62
N LEU A 81 30.67 44.10 -13.45
CA LEU A 81 30.09 43.72 -12.17
C LEU A 81 28.92 44.66 -11.82
N SER A 82 27.76 44.11 -11.47
CA SER A 82 26.74 44.86 -10.74
C SER A 82 27.22 45.18 -9.32
N VAL A 83 26.68 46.22 -8.70
CA VAL A 83 27.08 46.68 -7.38
C VAL A 83 25.97 46.43 -6.36
N VAL A 84 26.33 45.73 -5.29
CA VAL A 84 25.61 45.76 -4.02
C VAL A 84 26.31 46.77 -3.12
N PHE A 85 25.73 47.94 -2.89
CA PHE A 85 26.33 48.92 -1.98
C PHE A 85 25.82 48.68 -0.56
N LYS A 86 26.72 48.48 0.41
CA LYS A 86 26.36 48.25 1.81
C LYS A 86 26.85 49.37 2.71
N ALA A 87 25.91 50.07 3.36
CA ALA A 87 26.21 51.05 4.39
C ALA A 87 26.31 50.37 5.75
N ALA A 88 27.54 50.13 6.22
CA ALA A 88 27.79 49.52 7.52
C ALA A 88 28.10 50.57 8.58
N ILE A 89 27.44 50.52 9.72
CA ILE A 89 27.76 51.38 10.87
C ILE A 89 28.68 50.66 11.86
N SER A 90 29.67 51.36 12.39
CA SER A 90 30.57 50.85 13.42
C SER A 90 30.86 51.89 14.51
N PRO A 91 30.73 51.53 15.80
CA PRO A 91 31.21 52.36 16.89
C PRO A 91 32.75 52.44 16.96
N LEU A 92 33.30 53.66 17.09
CA LEU A 92 34.75 53.88 17.18
C LEU A 92 35.38 53.36 18.47
N ASP A 93 34.58 53.17 19.53
CA ASP A 93 35.03 52.62 20.81
C ASP A 93 35.12 51.08 20.82
N GLY A 94 34.76 50.43 19.71
CA GLY A 94 34.78 48.97 19.58
C GLY A 94 33.53 48.28 20.11
N THR A 95 32.48 49.03 20.48
CA THR A 95 31.18 48.42 20.80
C THR A 95 30.66 47.63 19.59
N PRO A 96 30.24 46.36 19.74
CA PRO A 96 29.64 45.62 18.64
C PRO A 96 28.38 46.31 18.09
N THR A 97 28.22 46.36 16.76
CA THR A 97 27.06 46.98 16.11
C THR A 97 25.74 46.34 16.57
N SER A 98 25.74 45.03 16.80
CA SER A 98 24.58 44.29 17.28
C SER A 98 24.12 44.70 18.68
N SER A 99 24.97 45.33 19.50
CA SER A 99 24.67 45.76 20.88
C SER A 99 24.62 47.27 21.09
N MET A 100 24.56 48.05 20.00
CA MET A 100 24.34 49.49 20.09
C MET A 100 23.06 49.83 20.86
N ALA A 101 23.14 50.83 21.73
CA ALA A 101 22.04 51.31 22.54
C ALA A 101 22.10 52.85 22.66
N PRO A 102 21.72 53.59 21.61
CA PRO A 102 21.71 55.05 21.62
C PRO A 102 20.90 55.59 22.81
N ALA A 103 21.39 56.66 23.45
CA ALA A 103 20.73 57.26 24.60
C ALA A 103 19.39 57.92 24.23
N ASP A 104 19.33 58.52 23.05
CA ASP A 104 18.14 59.02 22.38
C ASP A 104 18.01 58.35 21.01
N VAL A 105 17.20 57.29 20.97
CA VAL A 105 16.89 56.51 19.77
C VAL A 105 16.32 57.39 18.64
N GLY A 106 15.52 58.40 18.97
CA GLY A 106 14.91 59.28 17.96
C GLY A 106 15.95 60.19 17.30
N ALA A 107 16.84 60.77 18.09
CA ALA A 107 17.96 61.56 17.58
C ALA A 107 18.92 60.70 16.74
N PHE A 108 19.22 59.48 17.20
CA PHE A 108 20.00 58.51 16.43
C PHE A 108 19.39 58.22 15.06
N PHE A 109 18.13 57.81 15.00
CA PHE A 109 17.49 57.49 13.72
C PHE A 109 17.34 58.72 12.82
N ALA A 110 17.19 59.93 13.36
CA ALA A 110 17.21 61.16 12.57
C ALA A 110 18.59 61.39 11.92
N SER A 111 19.67 61.18 12.67
CA SER A 111 21.05 61.29 12.17
C SER A 111 21.38 60.19 11.16
N TYR A 112 20.99 58.94 11.46
CA TYR A 112 21.20 57.78 10.59
C TYR A 112 20.41 57.91 9.29
N LYS A 113 19.14 58.34 9.35
CA LYS A 113 18.34 58.62 8.15
C LYS A 113 19.01 59.66 7.24
N ALA A 114 19.54 60.75 7.81
CA ALA A 114 20.20 61.78 7.01
C ALA A 114 21.41 61.22 6.23
N GLU A 115 22.22 60.40 6.89
CA GLU A 115 23.39 59.77 6.27
C GLU A 115 22.99 58.72 5.22
N ILE A 116 22.03 57.84 5.53
CA ILE A 116 21.59 56.81 4.59
C ILE A 116 20.91 57.42 3.35
N VAL A 117 20.17 58.52 3.50
CA VAL A 117 19.59 59.26 2.34
C VAL A 117 20.67 59.94 1.50
N HIS A 118 21.73 60.47 2.13
CA HIS A 118 22.90 60.99 1.41
C HIS A 118 23.56 59.88 0.59
N LEU A 119 23.88 58.75 1.22
CA LEU A 119 24.47 57.59 0.57
C LEU A 119 23.57 57.01 -0.54
N ALA A 120 22.25 56.99 -0.35
CA ALA A 120 21.28 56.59 -1.37
C ALA A 120 21.31 57.52 -2.60
N THR A 121 21.52 58.82 -2.39
CA THR A 121 21.66 59.80 -3.49
C THR A 121 22.93 59.50 -4.31
N ILE A 122 24.02 59.15 -3.63
CA ILE A 122 25.28 58.74 -4.30
C ILE A 122 25.10 57.41 -5.03
N ALA A 123 24.43 56.44 -4.41
CA ALA A 123 24.11 55.14 -5.02
C ALA A 123 23.27 55.31 -6.30
N GLN A 124 22.27 56.19 -6.27
CA GLN A 124 21.46 56.53 -7.44
C GLN A 124 22.28 57.18 -8.55
N ALA A 125 23.19 58.09 -8.20
CA ALA A 125 24.07 58.74 -9.17
C ALA A 125 25.11 57.78 -9.77
N GLY A 126 25.53 56.78 -9.00
CA GLY A 126 26.46 55.73 -9.41
C GLY A 126 25.83 54.55 -10.14
N GLY A 127 24.49 54.49 -10.24
CA GLY A 127 23.80 53.39 -10.91
C GLY A 127 23.86 52.06 -10.15
N VAL A 128 23.99 52.11 -8.82
CA VAL A 128 23.99 50.92 -7.95
C VAL A 128 22.69 50.13 -8.11
N GLU A 129 22.81 48.82 -8.27
CA GLU A 129 21.70 47.90 -8.49
C GLU A 129 20.97 47.54 -7.19
N THR A 130 21.72 47.24 -6.13
CA THR A 130 21.17 46.91 -4.81
C THR A 130 21.82 47.76 -3.72
N PHE A 131 21.03 48.40 -2.85
CA PHE A 131 21.51 49.19 -1.72
C PHE A 131 21.05 48.57 -0.39
N ALA A 132 22.00 48.09 0.40
CA ALA A 132 21.79 47.59 1.75
C ALA A 132 21.84 48.76 2.75
N ILE A 133 20.67 49.12 3.28
CA ILE A 133 20.47 50.33 4.11
C ILE A 133 20.96 50.19 5.56
N GLY A 134 21.55 49.05 5.91
CA GLY A 134 22.10 48.76 7.23
C GLY A 134 22.71 47.36 7.30
N ASN A 135 23.47 47.12 8.36
CA ASN A 135 24.23 45.89 8.57
C ASN A 135 24.28 45.51 10.06
N GLU A 136 23.71 44.35 10.41
CA GLU A 136 23.80 43.68 11.73
C GLU A 136 23.42 44.54 12.95
N MET A 137 22.43 45.42 12.79
CA MET A 137 21.93 46.29 13.86
C MET A 137 20.88 45.59 14.72
N SER A 138 21.19 44.40 15.24
CA SER A 138 20.24 43.48 15.88
C SER A 138 19.48 44.05 17.08
N SER A 139 20.05 45.03 17.77
CA SER A 139 19.44 45.78 18.88
C SER A 139 18.49 46.90 18.43
N LEU A 140 18.44 47.21 17.13
CA LEU A 140 17.74 48.34 16.51
C LEU A 140 16.82 47.94 15.34
N SER A 141 16.64 46.65 15.03
CA SER A 141 15.82 46.18 13.89
C SER A 141 14.44 45.61 14.25
N GLY A 142 14.19 45.34 15.54
CA GLY A 142 12.94 44.79 16.05
C GLY A 142 11.72 45.72 15.94
N SER A 143 10.52 45.17 16.22
CA SER A 143 9.22 45.83 16.00
C SER A 143 9.06 47.18 16.71
N GLN A 144 9.74 47.39 17.85
CA GLN A 144 9.75 48.67 18.54
C GLN A 144 10.36 49.83 17.73
N TYR A 145 11.16 49.54 16.70
CA TYR A 145 11.82 50.53 15.85
C TYR A 145 11.21 50.64 14.45
N LEU A 146 10.16 49.88 14.15
CA LEU A 146 9.52 49.83 12.83
C LEU A 146 9.14 51.22 12.29
N GLY A 147 8.67 52.12 13.17
CA GLY A 147 8.31 53.48 12.78
C GLY A 147 9.50 54.28 12.24
N TYR A 148 10.68 54.14 12.83
CA TYR A 148 11.90 54.81 12.37
C TYR A 148 12.41 54.24 11.04
N TRP A 149 12.41 52.92 10.90
CA TRP A 149 12.77 52.26 9.64
C TRP A 149 11.80 52.61 8.51
N THR A 150 10.50 52.71 8.80
CA THR A 150 9.50 53.13 7.81
C THR A 150 9.76 54.55 7.29
N ASP A 151 10.06 55.49 8.19
CA ASP A 151 10.41 56.87 7.84
C ASP A 151 11.72 56.93 7.02
N LEU A 152 12.75 56.17 7.44
CA LEU A 152 14.01 56.06 6.71
C LEU A 152 13.83 55.47 5.31
N ILE A 153 13.20 54.31 5.18
CA ILE A 153 12.97 53.62 3.89
C ILE A 153 12.16 54.53 2.96
N SER A 154 11.11 55.18 3.47
CA SER A 154 10.31 56.12 2.68
C SER A 154 11.13 57.29 2.15
N ALA A 155 12.07 57.82 2.94
CA ALA A 155 12.96 58.89 2.51
C ALA A 155 14.00 58.42 1.48
N VAL A 156 14.58 57.23 1.68
CA VAL A 156 15.52 56.61 0.72
C VAL A 156 14.86 56.40 -0.64
N ARG A 157 13.62 55.90 -0.66
CA ARG A 157 12.86 55.69 -1.91
C ARG A 157 12.56 56.96 -2.70
N GLN A 158 12.66 58.15 -2.09
CA GLN A 158 12.53 59.42 -2.82
C GLN A 158 13.76 59.77 -3.66
N VAL A 159 14.93 59.24 -3.29
CA VAL A 159 16.21 59.60 -3.93
C VAL A 159 16.88 58.42 -4.63
N TYR A 160 16.45 57.18 -4.36
CA TYR A 160 17.00 55.97 -4.94
C TYR A 160 15.89 55.03 -5.44
N HIS A 161 16.05 54.54 -6.67
CA HIS A 161 15.05 53.75 -7.39
C HIS A 161 15.52 52.33 -7.75
N GLY A 162 16.74 51.95 -7.35
CA GLY A 162 17.20 50.56 -7.44
C GLY A 162 16.62 49.70 -6.32
N GLU A 163 17.17 48.50 -6.18
CA GLU A 163 16.73 47.53 -5.19
C GLU A 163 17.18 47.92 -3.78
N LEU A 164 16.29 47.82 -2.79
CA LEU A 164 16.62 47.99 -1.38
C LEU A 164 16.63 46.66 -0.64
N THR A 165 17.67 46.47 0.18
CA THR A 165 17.81 45.37 1.12
C THR A 165 18.34 45.88 2.47
N TYR A 166 18.47 44.97 3.43
CA TYR A 166 19.13 45.17 4.72
C TYR A 166 19.97 43.92 5.00
N ALA A 167 21.20 44.06 5.48
CA ALA A 167 22.08 42.92 5.77
C ALA A 167 21.90 42.50 7.24
N ALA A 168 20.96 41.59 7.50
CA ALA A 168 20.70 41.11 8.85
C ALA A 168 21.74 40.08 9.29
N ALA A 169 22.13 40.07 10.55
CA ALA A 169 22.84 38.91 11.10
C ALA A 169 21.94 37.65 10.99
N THR A 170 22.56 36.47 10.90
CA THR A 170 21.81 35.20 10.80
C THR A 170 20.75 35.06 11.90
N ASP A 171 21.13 35.34 13.15
CA ASP A 171 20.28 35.24 14.33
C ASP A 171 19.39 36.47 14.55
N GLU A 172 19.42 37.44 13.65
CA GLU A 172 18.58 38.63 13.61
C GLU A 172 17.45 38.52 12.57
N ALA A 173 17.68 37.78 11.48
CA ALA A 173 16.86 37.78 10.27
C ALA A 173 15.35 37.57 10.51
N SER A 174 14.98 36.69 11.45
CA SER A 174 13.57 36.42 11.80
C SER A 174 12.89 37.56 12.58
N ARG A 175 13.67 38.49 13.16
CA ARG A 175 13.17 39.58 14.01
C ARG A 175 13.15 40.95 13.33
N VAL A 176 13.73 41.07 12.13
CA VAL A 176 13.71 42.32 11.36
C VAL A 176 12.26 42.68 11.03
N SER A 177 11.82 43.83 11.52
CA SER A 177 10.40 44.20 11.52
C SER A 177 9.88 44.83 10.22
N PHE A 178 10.77 45.08 9.26
CA PHE A 178 10.50 45.90 8.08
C PHE A 178 10.79 45.21 6.74
N TRP A 179 10.98 43.87 6.71
CA TRP A 179 11.20 43.12 5.46
C TRP A 179 10.13 43.41 4.39
N GLY A 180 8.87 43.58 4.79
CA GLY A 180 7.76 43.89 3.89
C GLY A 180 7.92 45.21 3.10
N GLN A 181 8.84 46.10 3.50
CA GLN A 181 9.09 47.39 2.84
C GLN A 181 10.34 47.40 1.93
N LEU A 182 11.12 46.31 1.97
CA LEU A 182 12.32 46.12 1.15
C LEU A 182 12.00 45.27 -0.08
N ASP A 183 12.91 45.15 -1.02
CA ASP A 183 12.70 44.36 -2.24
C ASP A 183 13.22 42.93 -2.08
N THR A 184 14.34 42.78 -1.38
CA THR A 184 15.06 41.52 -1.14
C THR A 184 15.36 41.37 0.34
N ILE A 185 15.37 40.12 0.81
CA ILE A 185 15.77 39.76 2.18
C ILE A 185 17.28 39.54 2.18
N GLY A 186 18.04 40.41 2.85
CA GLY A 186 19.50 40.30 2.97
C GLY A 186 19.92 39.64 4.27
N VAL A 187 20.72 38.57 4.18
CA VAL A 187 21.20 37.86 5.37
C VAL A 187 22.71 37.64 5.29
N ASN A 188 23.42 38.01 6.35
CA ASN A 188 24.80 37.57 6.60
C ASN A 188 24.72 36.15 7.17
N THR A 189 24.86 35.16 6.30
CA THR A 189 24.56 33.74 6.55
C THR A 189 25.82 32.98 6.97
N TYR A 190 25.96 32.72 8.27
CA TYR A 190 27.08 31.97 8.85
C TYR A 190 26.60 30.84 9.79
N PRO A 191 25.89 29.81 9.28
CA PRO A 191 25.42 28.69 10.10
C PRO A 191 26.59 27.83 10.61
N PRO A 192 26.65 27.49 11.90
CA PRO A 192 27.48 26.38 12.38
C PRO A 192 27.03 25.06 11.77
N LEU A 193 27.86 24.46 10.91
CA LEU A 193 27.52 23.23 10.19
C LEU A 193 28.02 21.98 10.90
N THR A 194 29.07 22.08 11.72
CA THR A 194 29.66 20.89 12.35
C THR A 194 30.25 21.21 13.72
N THR A 195 30.49 20.16 14.51
CA THR A 195 31.35 20.21 15.69
C THR A 195 32.69 19.50 15.46
N SER A 196 32.89 18.91 14.28
CA SER A 196 34.15 18.26 13.90
C SER A 196 35.12 19.29 13.32
N SER A 197 36.42 19.15 13.64
CA SER A 197 37.45 19.96 13.00
C SER A 197 37.80 19.48 11.59
N ASN A 198 37.51 18.20 11.28
CA ASN A 198 37.80 17.58 9.98
C ASN A 198 36.55 16.88 9.41
N PRO A 199 35.48 17.62 9.08
CA PRO A 199 34.30 17.08 8.41
C PRO A 199 34.61 16.70 6.96
N THR A 200 33.91 15.71 6.41
CA THR A 200 33.91 15.50 4.96
C THR A 200 33.03 16.56 4.26
N VAL A 201 33.21 16.75 2.95
CA VAL A 201 32.31 17.61 2.14
C VAL A 201 30.85 17.17 2.31
N GLN A 202 30.58 15.86 2.34
CA GLN A 202 29.23 15.34 2.49
C GLN A 202 28.62 15.64 3.87
N ASP A 203 29.43 15.58 4.94
CA ASP A 203 28.96 15.97 6.27
C ASP A 203 28.49 17.43 6.28
N LEU A 204 29.23 18.31 5.59
CA LEU A 204 28.89 19.72 5.45
C LEU A 204 27.65 19.94 4.57
N VAL A 205 27.49 19.19 3.48
CA VAL A 205 26.27 19.22 2.64
C VAL A 205 25.05 18.82 3.46
N ASN A 206 25.13 17.70 4.19
CA ASN A 206 24.05 17.22 5.03
C ASN A 206 23.69 18.24 6.11
N ALA A 207 24.68 18.90 6.71
CA ALA A 207 24.48 19.90 7.74
C ALA A 207 23.67 21.13 7.29
N TRP A 208 23.72 21.51 6.00
CA TRP A 208 22.87 22.58 5.46
C TRP A 208 21.37 22.21 5.48
N TYR A 209 21.04 20.92 5.48
CA TYR A 209 19.69 20.36 5.52
C TYR A 209 19.29 19.81 6.90
N GLN A 210 20.13 20.00 7.93
CA GLN A 210 19.84 19.56 9.29
C GLN A 210 19.69 20.75 10.24
N VAL A 211 18.87 20.57 11.27
CA VAL A 211 18.75 21.55 12.35
C VAL A 211 20.10 21.66 13.08
N PRO A 212 20.66 22.87 13.28
CA PRO A 212 21.94 23.02 13.97
C PRO A 212 21.93 22.35 15.35
N GLY A 213 22.97 21.56 15.66
CA GLY A 213 23.05 20.83 16.94
C GLY A 213 23.23 21.72 18.17
N ASN A 214 23.73 22.95 17.99
CA ASN A 214 23.85 23.93 19.07
C ASN A 214 22.47 24.54 19.38
N PRO A 215 21.97 24.50 20.63
CA PRO A 215 20.63 25.00 20.97
C PRO A 215 20.40 26.48 20.67
N TYR A 216 21.44 27.33 20.77
CA TYR A 216 21.34 28.74 20.40
C TYR A 216 21.06 28.90 18.92
N TRP A 217 21.83 28.22 18.07
CA TRP A 217 21.68 28.29 16.62
C TRP A 217 20.41 27.58 16.16
N ALA A 218 20.04 26.46 16.77
CA ALA A 218 18.74 25.85 16.55
C ALA A 218 17.60 26.86 16.76
N ALA A 219 17.63 27.63 17.86
CA ALA A 219 16.64 28.66 18.11
C ALA A 219 16.73 29.84 17.12
N ALA A 220 17.94 30.27 16.75
CA ALA A 220 18.16 31.33 15.76
C ALA A 220 17.57 30.99 14.38
N PHE A 221 17.67 29.71 13.98
CA PHE A 221 17.08 29.15 12.76
C PHE A 221 15.64 28.63 12.96
N GLU A 222 14.97 28.98 14.06
CA GLU A 222 13.59 28.56 14.39
C GLU A 222 13.36 27.04 14.38
N HIS A 223 14.37 26.28 14.78
CA HIS A 223 14.43 24.81 14.76
C HIS A 223 14.25 24.21 13.36
N LYS A 224 14.65 24.94 12.33
CA LYS A 224 14.73 24.49 10.93
C LYS A 224 16.18 24.29 10.52
N SER A 225 16.40 23.62 9.38
CA SER A 225 17.71 23.63 8.73
C SER A 225 18.05 25.04 8.22
N PRO A 226 19.34 25.38 7.99
CA PRO A 226 19.71 26.65 7.38
C PRO A 226 19.00 26.93 6.04
N VAL A 227 18.85 25.90 5.19
CA VAL A 227 18.12 26.02 3.91
C VAL A 227 16.64 26.34 4.16
N ASP A 228 15.97 25.54 4.99
CA ASP A 228 14.53 25.69 5.26
C ASP A 228 14.21 27.01 5.97
N PHE A 229 15.09 27.48 6.85
CA PHE A 229 14.91 28.76 7.52
C PHE A 229 14.90 29.91 6.52
N LEU A 230 15.92 29.99 5.66
CA LEU A 230 16.02 31.04 4.65
C LEU A 230 14.87 30.94 3.65
N HIS A 231 14.50 29.73 3.22
CA HIS A 231 13.35 29.54 2.35
C HIS A 231 12.06 30.01 3.02
N SER A 232 11.86 29.70 4.31
CA SER A 232 10.66 30.13 5.04
C SER A 232 10.57 31.66 5.18
N LEU A 233 11.69 32.37 5.25
CA LEU A 233 11.70 33.85 5.19
C LEU A 233 11.26 34.34 3.81
N SER A 234 11.75 33.72 2.73
CA SER A 234 11.31 34.03 1.36
C SER A 234 9.80 33.87 1.20
N GLU A 235 9.27 32.71 1.62
CA GLU A 235 7.84 32.41 1.54
C GLU A 235 7.00 33.38 2.39
N GLN A 236 7.46 33.69 3.61
CA GLN A 236 6.74 34.55 4.54
C GLN A 236 6.52 35.96 3.97
N TYR A 237 7.52 36.51 3.28
CA TYR A 237 7.45 37.89 2.75
C TYR A 237 7.21 37.97 1.25
N GLY A 238 7.24 36.84 0.53
CA GLY A 238 7.13 36.77 -0.92
C GLY A 238 8.26 37.48 -1.64
N LYS A 239 9.49 37.38 -1.12
CA LYS A 239 10.68 38.11 -1.59
C LYS A 239 11.88 37.19 -1.67
N PRO A 240 12.73 37.33 -2.69
CA PRO A 240 13.91 36.48 -2.79
C PRO A 240 14.91 36.80 -1.66
N VAL A 241 15.76 35.83 -1.36
CA VAL A 241 16.82 35.94 -0.35
C VAL A 241 18.18 36.16 -1.03
N LEU A 242 18.92 37.16 -0.57
CA LEU A 242 20.31 37.41 -0.94
C LEU A 242 21.18 37.17 0.30
N MET A 243 22.15 36.27 0.18
CA MET A 243 23.21 36.16 1.17
C MET A 243 24.16 37.34 0.98
N THR A 244 23.94 38.42 1.74
CA THR A 244 24.77 39.63 1.70
C THR A 244 26.16 39.37 2.27
N GLU A 245 26.32 38.31 3.06
CA GLU A 245 27.62 37.71 3.38
C GLU A 245 27.48 36.20 3.53
N MET A 246 28.45 35.45 3.01
CA MET A 246 28.66 34.03 3.34
C MET A 246 30.14 33.71 3.14
N GLY A 247 30.80 33.09 4.11
CA GLY A 247 32.21 32.75 3.96
C GLY A 247 32.77 31.85 5.03
N TYR A 248 33.97 31.37 4.75
CA TYR A 248 34.75 30.49 5.61
C TYR A 248 36.18 31.00 5.68
N ARG A 249 36.79 30.93 6.86
CA ARG A 249 38.22 31.23 7.03
C ARG A 249 39.06 30.03 6.59
N SER A 250 40.29 30.25 6.16
CA SER A 250 41.22 29.15 5.83
C SER A 250 41.91 28.58 7.07
N MET A 251 41.14 27.96 7.96
CA MET A 251 41.65 27.34 9.19
C MET A 251 40.90 26.06 9.56
N ASP A 252 41.56 25.23 10.36
CA ASP A 252 40.98 24.01 10.94
C ASP A 252 39.68 24.34 11.70
N GLY A 253 38.63 23.54 11.47
CA GLY A 253 37.30 23.78 12.05
C GLY A 253 36.55 25.00 11.51
N THR A 254 36.86 25.49 10.30
CA THR A 254 36.23 26.71 9.74
C THR A 254 34.69 26.66 9.67
N ALA A 255 34.07 25.48 9.65
CA ALA A 255 32.62 25.33 9.57
C ALA A 255 31.95 25.18 10.96
N ILE A 256 32.71 25.26 12.06
CA ILE A 256 32.17 25.21 13.44
C ILE A 256 31.60 26.57 13.85
N GLU A 257 32.35 27.65 13.60
CA GLU A 257 31.91 29.03 13.87
C GLU A 257 32.27 29.94 12.69
N PRO A 258 31.61 29.77 11.53
CA PRO A 258 32.07 30.39 10.28
C PRO A 258 32.00 31.92 10.27
N GLY A 259 31.21 32.54 11.15
CA GLY A 259 31.18 34.01 11.31
C GLY A 259 32.20 34.56 12.31
N SER A 260 32.96 33.71 13.01
CA SER A 260 33.88 34.15 14.08
C SER A 260 35.17 34.74 13.52
N TRP A 261 35.39 36.03 13.81
CA TRP A 261 36.65 36.74 13.55
C TRP A 261 37.72 36.53 14.63
N THR A 262 37.42 35.76 15.67
CA THR A 262 38.32 35.57 16.82
C THR A 262 39.23 34.34 16.65
N GLY A 263 40.39 34.34 17.32
CA GLY A 263 41.31 33.20 17.36
C GLY A 263 42.34 33.11 16.22
N ASN A 264 43.55 32.65 16.57
CA ASN A 264 44.60 32.25 15.65
C ASN A 264 44.52 30.74 15.43
N GLY A 265 43.65 30.29 14.53
CA GLY A 265 43.54 28.89 14.13
C GLY A 265 44.75 28.39 13.36
N ILE A 266 44.87 27.07 13.23
CA ILE A 266 45.88 26.43 12.37
C ILE A 266 45.45 26.67 10.91
N PRO A 267 46.31 27.25 10.04
CA PRO A 267 45.98 27.43 8.63
C PRO A 267 45.60 26.12 7.95
N ASP A 268 44.41 26.10 7.35
CA ASP A 268 43.88 24.98 6.59
C ASP A 268 43.09 25.49 5.37
N PRO A 269 43.79 25.74 4.25
CA PRO A 269 43.15 26.18 3.02
C PRO A 269 42.37 25.06 2.31
N ALA A 270 42.53 23.79 2.69
CA ALA A 270 41.75 22.68 2.16
C ALA A 270 40.37 22.63 2.83
N ALA A 271 40.30 22.80 4.16
CA ALA A 271 39.04 22.90 4.89
C ALA A 271 38.14 24.03 4.36
N GLN A 272 38.72 25.19 4.01
CA GLN A 272 37.97 26.26 3.35
C GLN A 272 37.41 25.81 2.00
N ALA A 273 38.21 25.15 1.17
CA ALA A 273 37.78 24.69 -0.14
C ALA A 273 36.66 23.64 -0.05
N ASP A 274 36.74 22.73 0.92
CA ASP A 274 35.71 21.71 1.15
C ASP A 274 34.40 22.32 1.66
N ALA A 275 34.46 23.35 2.51
CA ALA A 275 33.28 24.11 2.92
C ALA A 275 32.63 24.86 1.75
N TYR A 276 33.42 25.44 0.84
CA TYR A 276 32.89 26.05 -0.39
C TYR A 276 32.29 25.01 -1.35
N LYS A 277 32.90 23.82 -1.51
CA LYS A 277 32.29 22.74 -2.32
C LYS A 277 30.92 22.35 -1.77
N ALA A 278 30.82 22.17 -0.45
CA ALA A 278 29.56 21.84 0.20
C ALA A 278 28.51 22.95 0.01
N PHE A 279 28.90 24.21 0.18
CA PHE A 279 28.04 25.35 -0.12
C PHE A 279 27.52 25.28 -1.55
N PHE A 280 28.38 25.15 -2.55
CA PHE A 280 27.93 25.15 -3.94
C PHE A 280 27.09 23.92 -4.30
N GLN A 281 27.40 22.73 -3.77
CA GLN A 281 26.57 21.53 -3.98
C GLN A 281 25.14 21.72 -3.45
N VAL A 282 24.97 22.39 -2.31
CA VAL A 282 23.66 22.69 -1.74
C VAL A 282 22.95 23.79 -2.53
N TRP A 283 23.62 24.94 -2.69
CA TRP A 283 22.96 26.16 -3.11
C TRP A 283 22.78 26.27 -4.63
N THR A 284 23.51 25.48 -5.43
CA THR A 284 23.24 25.37 -6.88
C THR A 284 21.85 24.81 -7.16
N ALA A 285 21.35 23.90 -6.33
CA ALA A 285 20.00 23.35 -6.45
C ALA A 285 18.91 24.34 -6.01
N GLN A 286 19.26 25.39 -5.26
CA GLN A 286 18.33 26.39 -4.73
C GLN A 286 18.32 27.70 -5.54
N GLY A 287 19.34 27.91 -6.40
CA GLY A 287 19.53 29.14 -7.17
C GLY A 287 18.44 29.38 -8.22
N GLY A 288 18.04 30.64 -8.38
CA GLY A 288 17.12 31.08 -9.45
C GLY A 288 15.62 30.89 -9.18
N ASP A 289 15.23 30.25 -8.08
CA ASP A 289 13.82 30.12 -7.65
C ASP A 289 13.48 31.15 -6.57
N TRP A 290 13.98 30.95 -5.35
CA TRP A 290 13.80 31.85 -4.20
C TRP A 290 15.12 32.42 -3.67
N MET A 291 16.24 31.77 -4.02
CA MET A 291 17.58 32.19 -3.63
C MET A 291 18.20 33.08 -4.73
N LYS A 292 18.27 34.38 -4.47
CA LYS A 292 18.81 35.38 -5.41
C LYS A 292 20.30 35.19 -5.66
N GLY A 293 21.04 34.84 -4.61
CA GLY A 293 22.48 34.64 -4.73
C GLY A 293 23.29 35.02 -3.52
N VAL A 294 24.59 35.23 -3.73
CA VAL A 294 25.57 35.38 -2.66
C VAL A 294 26.66 36.40 -2.98
N GLU A 295 27.02 37.17 -1.97
CA GLU A 295 28.23 37.98 -1.90
C GLU A 295 29.19 37.30 -0.91
N LEU A 296 30.20 36.61 -1.44
CA LEU A 296 31.14 35.83 -0.64
C LEU A 296 32.01 36.73 0.23
N TRP A 297 32.01 36.49 1.54
CA TRP A 297 32.87 37.22 2.46
C TRP A 297 34.25 36.55 2.51
N GLN A 298 35.34 37.23 2.11
CA GLN A 298 35.39 38.54 1.46
C GLN A 298 36.56 38.60 0.47
N TRP A 299 36.63 39.65 -0.35
CA TRP A 299 37.84 40.00 -1.09
C TRP A 299 38.57 41.19 -0.45
N ASP A 300 39.82 40.97 -0.04
CA ASP A 300 40.65 42.03 0.54
C ASP A 300 41.15 42.98 -0.58
N LEU A 301 40.69 44.24 -0.60
CA LEU A 301 41.04 45.23 -1.64
C LEU A 301 42.52 45.67 -1.66
N ASN A 302 43.34 45.16 -0.75
CA ASN A 302 44.80 45.33 -0.78
C ASN A 302 45.50 44.21 -1.58
N ASN A 303 44.76 43.22 -2.08
CA ASN A 303 45.23 42.04 -2.81
C ASN A 303 46.39 41.32 -2.11
N LYS A 304 46.32 41.17 -0.78
CA LYS A 304 47.31 40.43 0.01
C LYS A 304 46.77 39.09 0.48
N TYR A 305 47.57 38.04 0.23
CA TYR A 305 47.28 36.70 0.73
C TYR A 305 47.27 36.68 2.27
N THR A 306 46.23 36.07 2.84
CA THR A 306 46.11 35.84 4.29
C THR A 306 45.98 34.34 4.58
N SER A 307 46.79 33.79 5.49
CA SER A 307 46.82 32.33 5.73
C SER A 307 45.61 31.79 6.49
N THR A 308 44.90 32.63 7.25
CA THR A 308 43.73 32.25 8.06
C THR A 308 42.53 33.20 7.87
N GLY A 309 42.62 34.09 6.87
CA GLY A 309 41.54 35.02 6.54
C GLY A 309 40.47 34.37 5.66
N TYR A 310 39.40 35.14 5.42
CA TYR A 310 38.25 34.73 4.63
C TYR A 310 38.52 34.69 3.12
N SER A 311 39.36 35.60 2.61
CA SER A 311 39.61 35.68 1.18
C SER A 311 40.12 34.38 0.60
N VAL A 312 39.52 33.96 -0.52
CA VAL A 312 39.91 32.76 -1.26
C VAL A 312 41.17 32.99 -2.09
N MET A 313 41.60 34.24 -2.26
CA MET A 313 42.70 34.63 -3.13
C MET A 313 43.98 33.82 -2.84
N GLY A 314 44.48 33.14 -3.88
CA GLY A 314 45.67 32.28 -3.83
C GLY A 314 45.48 30.96 -3.09
N LYS A 315 44.24 30.57 -2.77
CA LYS A 315 43.90 29.33 -2.04
C LYS A 315 43.11 28.36 -2.93
N PRO A 316 43.03 27.07 -2.59
CA PRO A 316 42.26 26.09 -3.37
C PRO A 316 40.78 26.45 -3.51
N ALA A 317 40.21 27.17 -2.53
CA ALA A 317 38.84 27.67 -2.59
C ALA A 317 38.59 28.62 -3.78
N GLU A 318 39.60 29.35 -4.27
CA GLU A 318 39.47 30.23 -5.44
C GLU A 318 39.08 29.43 -6.69
N ALA A 319 39.71 28.28 -6.90
CA ALA A 319 39.41 27.41 -8.03
C ALA A 319 38.00 26.80 -7.92
N VAL A 320 37.56 26.47 -6.71
CA VAL A 320 36.19 26.00 -6.45
C VAL A 320 35.18 27.09 -6.82
N VAL A 321 35.35 28.31 -6.30
CA VAL A 321 34.45 29.43 -6.61
C VAL A 321 34.44 29.70 -8.12
N ALA A 322 35.62 29.75 -8.76
CA ALA A 322 35.71 30.00 -10.20
C ALA A 322 34.96 28.95 -11.01
N GLN A 323 35.13 27.67 -10.68
CA GLN A 323 34.44 26.57 -11.38
C GLN A 323 32.91 26.76 -11.34
N TYR A 324 32.34 27.03 -10.17
CA TYR A 324 30.89 27.18 -10.03
C TYR A 324 30.39 28.48 -10.66
N PHE A 325 31.06 29.62 -10.44
CA PHE A 325 30.62 30.90 -11.00
C PHE A 325 30.70 30.95 -12.54
N HIS A 326 31.58 30.17 -13.18
CA HIS A 326 31.57 30.00 -14.65
C HIS A 326 30.48 29.06 -15.18
N GLY A 327 29.75 28.36 -14.29
CA GLY A 327 28.72 27.39 -14.65
C GLY A 327 29.27 26.00 -15.00
N ASP A 328 30.55 25.73 -14.71
CA ASP A 328 31.24 24.45 -14.92
C ASP A 328 31.21 23.55 -13.66
N GLY A 329 30.42 23.94 -12.65
CA GLY A 329 30.15 23.15 -11.45
C GLY A 329 29.22 22.00 -11.77
N VAL A 330 29.78 20.84 -12.14
CA VAL A 330 29.01 19.59 -12.23
C VAL A 330 28.96 19.00 -10.82
N ALA A 331 27.76 18.74 -10.29
CA ALA A 331 27.63 17.83 -9.15
C ALA A 331 28.22 16.48 -9.59
N ASP A 332 29.28 16.00 -8.90
CA ASP A 332 29.89 14.73 -9.24
C ASP A 332 28.81 13.65 -9.29
N ALA A 333 28.79 12.85 -10.36
CA ALA A 333 27.80 11.77 -10.52
C ALA A 333 27.82 10.78 -9.34
N PHE A 334 28.94 10.71 -8.62
CA PHE A 334 29.07 10.01 -7.35
C PHE A 334 30.22 10.57 -6.50
N THR A 335 30.15 10.37 -5.19
CA THR A 335 31.28 10.49 -4.26
C THR A 335 31.65 9.13 -3.70
N GLN A 336 32.93 8.93 -3.35
CA GLN A 336 33.41 7.69 -2.74
C GLN A 336 34.48 7.98 -1.68
N ALA A 337 34.36 7.34 -0.52
CA ALA A 337 35.33 7.42 0.58
C ALA A 337 35.70 6.01 1.07
N VAL A 338 36.97 5.81 1.42
CA VAL A 338 37.46 4.57 2.05
C VAL A 338 37.71 4.87 3.53
N ASN A 339 37.02 4.15 4.40
CA ASN A 339 37.11 4.30 5.85
C ASN A 339 38.38 3.62 6.40
N GLY A 340 38.76 3.99 7.63
CA GLY A 340 39.95 3.43 8.30
C GLY A 340 39.87 1.93 8.58
N ASP A 341 38.67 1.35 8.59
CA ASP A 341 38.42 -0.10 8.71
C ASP A 341 38.42 -0.83 7.36
N GLY A 342 38.62 -0.11 6.25
CA GLY A 342 38.62 -0.63 4.88
C GLY A 342 37.24 -0.75 4.23
N SER A 343 36.16 -0.36 4.92
CA SER A 343 34.85 -0.21 4.28
C SER A 343 34.84 0.96 3.29
N VAL A 344 34.00 0.88 2.27
CA VAL A 344 33.88 1.90 1.21
C VAL A 344 32.47 2.47 1.24
N VAL A 345 32.37 3.76 1.44
CA VAL A 345 31.11 4.50 1.32
C VAL A 345 31.03 5.12 -0.07
N ARG A 346 29.90 4.97 -0.74
CA ARG A 346 29.60 5.56 -2.05
C ARG A 346 28.24 6.24 -2.00
N ALA A 347 28.16 7.46 -2.53
CA ALA A 347 26.90 8.17 -2.72
C ALA A 347 26.77 8.55 -4.20
N ASP A 348 25.67 8.19 -4.85
CA ASP A 348 25.40 8.49 -6.26
C ASP A 348 24.32 9.57 -6.38
N TYR A 349 24.48 10.49 -7.31
CA TYR A 349 23.61 11.66 -7.49
C TYR A 349 22.96 11.69 -8.87
N ASP A 350 21.75 12.22 -8.95
CA ASP A 350 21.13 12.52 -10.24
C ASP A 350 21.74 13.79 -10.89
N ALA A 351 21.31 14.11 -12.11
CA ALA A 351 21.81 15.28 -12.83
C ALA A 351 21.44 16.63 -12.17
N ALA A 352 20.48 16.64 -11.25
CA ALA A 352 20.09 17.80 -10.45
C ALA A 352 20.82 17.83 -9.09
N GLY A 353 21.67 16.84 -8.79
CA GLY A 353 22.44 16.76 -7.55
C GLY A 353 21.69 16.10 -6.38
N HIS A 354 20.52 15.49 -6.60
CA HIS A 354 19.82 14.75 -5.55
C HIS A 354 20.48 13.40 -5.31
N LEU A 355 20.64 13.02 -4.05
CA LEU A 355 21.12 11.69 -3.67
C LEU A 355 20.12 10.65 -4.21
N THR A 356 20.59 9.72 -5.03
CA THR A 356 19.79 8.63 -5.57
C THR A 356 20.08 7.31 -4.88
N GLN A 357 21.32 7.15 -4.41
CA GLN A 357 21.79 5.93 -3.78
C GLN A 357 22.91 6.21 -2.80
N PHE A 358 22.89 5.51 -1.67
CA PHE A 358 23.96 5.50 -0.68
C PHE A 358 24.33 4.06 -0.37
N THR A 359 25.60 3.71 -0.45
CA THR A 359 26.07 2.33 -0.22
C THR A 359 27.29 2.30 0.68
N THR A 360 27.25 1.50 1.73
CA THR A 360 28.42 1.12 2.54
C THR A 360 28.80 -0.32 2.20
N SER A 361 29.96 -0.54 1.60
CA SER A 361 30.50 -1.88 1.29
C SER A 361 31.58 -2.28 2.28
N TYR A 362 31.47 -3.46 2.87
CA TYR A 362 32.40 -4.00 3.86
C TYR A 362 33.40 -4.99 3.24
N LEU A 363 34.51 -5.25 3.94
CA LEU A 363 35.62 -6.10 3.46
C LEU A 363 35.23 -7.58 3.26
N ASP A 364 34.25 -8.07 4.00
CA ASP A 364 33.72 -9.43 3.90
C ASP A 364 32.74 -9.60 2.72
N GLY A 365 32.51 -8.53 1.94
CA GLY A 365 31.60 -8.48 0.82
C GLY A 365 30.15 -8.18 1.21
N ALA A 366 29.84 -7.97 2.50
CA ALA A 366 28.56 -7.43 2.92
C ALA A 366 28.40 -5.97 2.43
N PHE A 367 27.16 -5.51 2.30
CA PHE A 367 26.89 -4.09 2.08
C PHE A 367 25.51 -3.68 2.60
N ASP A 368 25.38 -2.40 2.94
CA ASP A 368 24.10 -1.73 3.18
C ASP A 368 23.89 -0.71 2.07
N GLN A 369 22.75 -0.76 1.39
CA GLN A 369 22.44 0.08 0.23
C GLN A 369 21.06 0.70 0.37
N PHE A 370 20.99 2.02 0.34
CA PHE A 370 19.78 2.82 0.43
C PHE A 370 19.53 3.49 -0.92
N SER A 371 18.28 3.59 -1.35
CA SER A 371 17.89 4.31 -2.56
C SER A 371 16.81 5.34 -2.23
N PHE A 372 16.84 6.47 -2.93
CA PHE A 372 15.99 7.62 -2.63
C PHE A 372 15.29 8.12 -3.91
N ASN A 373 14.10 8.71 -3.74
CA ASN A 373 13.42 9.43 -4.81
C ASN A 373 13.95 10.86 -4.94
N ALA A 374 13.48 11.58 -5.97
CA ALA A 374 13.90 12.96 -6.23
C ALA A 374 13.51 13.96 -5.12
N ALA A 375 12.61 13.60 -4.20
CA ALA A 375 12.26 14.41 -3.03
C ALA A 375 13.14 14.09 -1.80
N GLY A 376 14.14 13.20 -1.96
CA GLY A 376 15.04 12.77 -0.88
C GLY A 376 14.44 11.73 0.08
N LEU A 377 13.26 11.17 -0.22
CA LEU A 377 12.65 10.12 0.59
C LEU A 377 13.20 8.75 0.19
N GLU A 378 13.49 7.92 1.19
CA GLU A 378 13.97 6.56 0.99
C GLU A 378 12.89 5.68 0.34
N THR A 379 13.24 5.00 -0.76
CA THR A 379 12.34 4.09 -1.48
C THR A 379 12.69 2.62 -1.27
N SER A 380 13.94 2.33 -0.91
CA SER A 380 14.36 0.96 -0.60
C SER A 380 15.67 0.89 0.18
N GLU A 381 15.80 -0.15 1.00
CA GLU A 381 17.02 -0.57 1.66
C GLU A 381 17.37 -2.00 1.25
N THR A 382 18.64 -2.30 1.00
CA THR A 382 19.15 -3.65 0.77
C THR A 382 20.37 -3.90 1.63
N ILE A 383 20.25 -4.86 2.53
CA ILE A 383 21.32 -5.35 3.38
C ILE A 383 21.78 -6.69 2.82
N ARG A 384 22.98 -6.76 2.26
CA ARG A 384 23.62 -8.02 1.86
C ARG A 384 24.57 -8.46 2.98
N HIS A 385 24.33 -9.65 3.51
CA HIS A 385 25.20 -10.26 4.52
C HIS A 385 26.42 -10.94 3.89
N ALA A 386 27.46 -11.17 4.70
CA ALA A 386 28.70 -11.83 4.26
C ALA A 386 28.48 -13.24 3.68
N ASN A 387 27.46 -13.97 4.16
CA ASN A 387 27.07 -15.28 3.63
C ASN A 387 26.34 -15.21 2.27
N GLY A 388 26.02 -14.00 1.79
CA GLY A 388 25.32 -13.73 0.54
C GLY A 388 23.80 -13.59 0.64
N SER A 389 23.17 -13.87 1.79
CA SER A 389 21.73 -13.60 2.00
C SER A 389 21.45 -12.10 1.98
N ARG A 390 20.20 -11.72 1.72
CA ARG A 390 19.80 -10.32 1.60
C ARG A 390 18.48 -10.03 2.30
N ASP A 391 18.44 -8.98 3.11
CA ASP A 391 17.20 -8.34 3.53
C ASP A 391 16.94 -7.17 2.59
N ILE A 392 15.73 -7.07 2.06
CA ILE A 392 15.31 -6.03 1.11
C ILE A 392 14.04 -5.39 1.66
N TYR A 393 14.12 -4.11 1.97
CA TYR A 393 12.99 -3.28 2.37
C TYR A 393 12.60 -2.37 1.21
N SER A 394 11.32 -2.24 0.93
CA SER A 394 10.76 -1.37 -0.09
C SER A 394 9.70 -0.48 0.53
N TYR A 395 9.70 0.80 0.18
CA TYR A 395 8.85 1.83 0.77
C TYR A 395 8.10 2.60 -0.33
N ASP A 396 7.10 3.39 0.08
CA ASP A 396 6.28 4.23 -0.81
C ASP A 396 5.62 3.45 -1.97
N ILE A 397 5.16 2.23 -1.67
CA ILE A 397 4.53 1.35 -2.66
C ILE A 397 3.13 1.86 -2.99
N ALA A 398 2.94 2.36 -4.21
CA ALA A 398 1.66 2.89 -4.68
C ALA A 398 0.78 1.82 -5.36
N GLY A 399 -0.55 1.95 -5.21
CA GLY A 399 -1.53 1.11 -5.91
C GLY A 399 -1.67 -0.31 -5.36
N LYS A 400 -1.18 -0.56 -4.14
CA LYS A 400 -1.32 -1.80 -3.38
C LYS A 400 -2.02 -1.53 -2.05
N ASP A 401 -2.50 -2.59 -1.41
CA ASP A 401 -3.11 -2.51 -0.07
C ASP A 401 -2.06 -2.41 1.06
N TYR A 402 -0.77 -2.43 0.71
CA TYR A 402 0.38 -2.23 1.58
C TYR A 402 1.27 -1.10 1.02
N THR A 403 1.95 -0.39 1.92
CA THR A 403 2.81 0.75 1.59
C THR A 403 4.30 0.42 1.70
N SER A 404 4.64 -0.66 2.41
CA SER A 404 6.00 -1.16 2.50
C SER A 404 6.06 -2.69 2.50
N GLN A 405 7.19 -3.24 2.08
CA GLN A 405 7.45 -4.67 1.99
C GLN A 405 8.86 -4.99 2.51
N HIS A 406 9.00 -6.09 3.22
CA HIS A 406 10.26 -6.68 3.63
C HIS A 406 10.42 -8.08 3.02
N THR A 407 11.54 -8.34 2.36
CA THR A 407 11.87 -9.64 1.77
C THR A 407 13.24 -10.11 2.25
N LEU A 408 13.31 -11.31 2.82
CA LEU A 408 14.57 -12.00 3.12
C LEU A 408 14.84 -13.05 2.03
N ASN A 409 15.95 -12.93 1.33
CA ASN A 409 16.41 -13.89 0.33
C ASN A 409 17.63 -14.69 0.84
N ASP A 410 17.67 -15.97 0.52
CA ASP A 410 18.88 -16.79 0.68
C ASP A 410 20.00 -16.35 -0.28
N ALA A 411 21.19 -16.93 -0.12
CA ALA A 411 22.34 -16.60 -0.96
C ALA A 411 22.17 -16.98 -2.46
N SER A 412 21.19 -17.81 -2.80
CA SER A 412 20.84 -18.17 -4.18
C SER A 412 19.76 -17.26 -4.78
N GLY A 413 19.18 -16.36 -3.98
CA GLY A 413 18.13 -15.43 -4.38
C GLY A 413 16.71 -15.94 -4.17
N HIS A 414 16.50 -17.07 -3.49
CA HIS A 414 15.15 -17.53 -3.15
C HIS A 414 14.64 -16.83 -1.89
N SER A 415 13.40 -16.34 -1.93
CA SER A 415 12.76 -15.69 -0.78
C SER A 415 12.39 -16.70 0.31
N LEU A 416 12.93 -16.46 1.51
CA LEU A 416 12.64 -17.18 2.75
C LEU A 416 11.56 -16.48 3.58
N LEU A 417 11.44 -15.17 3.47
CA LEU A 417 10.43 -14.34 4.14
C LEU A 417 9.92 -13.28 3.17
N ILE A 418 8.61 -13.02 3.19
CA ILE A 418 7.99 -11.82 2.61
C ILE A 418 7.00 -11.29 3.65
N GLU A 419 7.06 -10.02 3.98
CA GLU A 419 6.14 -9.33 4.88
C GLU A 419 5.65 -8.05 4.21
N ASP A 420 4.34 -7.89 4.07
CA ASP A 420 3.72 -6.70 3.51
C ASP A 420 3.02 -5.90 4.62
N TYR A 421 3.29 -4.61 4.69
CA TYR A 421 2.83 -3.72 5.76
C TYR A 421 1.94 -2.59 5.23
N ARG A 422 0.83 -2.34 5.91
CA ARG A 422 -0.05 -1.20 5.67
C ARG A 422 0.58 0.11 6.15
N ALA A 423 -0.05 1.23 5.80
CA ALA A 423 0.38 2.57 6.19
C ALA A 423 0.44 2.79 7.71
N ASP A 424 -0.33 2.04 8.49
CA ASP A 424 -0.33 2.08 9.96
C ASP A 424 0.70 1.12 10.60
N GLY A 425 1.47 0.40 9.78
CA GLY A 425 2.46 -0.59 10.22
C GLY A 425 1.89 -1.97 10.53
N SER A 426 0.58 -2.19 10.37
CA SER A 426 -0.02 -3.53 10.51
C SER A 426 0.33 -4.43 9.32
N LEU A 427 0.55 -5.72 9.58
CA LEU A 427 0.77 -6.70 8.50
C LEU A 427 -0.52 -6.91 7.71
N THR A 428 -0.41 -6.99 6.38
CA THR A 428 -1.46 -7.56 5.54
C THR A 428 -1.16 -9.00 5.13
N LEU A 429 0.12 -9.37 5.05
CA LEU A 429 0.56 -10.66 4.56
C LEU A 429 1.94 -11.01 5.16
N LYS A 430 2.13 -12.29 5.48
CA LYS A 430 3.43 -12.87 5.83
C LYS A 430 3.60 -14.21 5.16
N GLN A 431 4.67 -14.37 4.38
CA GLN A 431 5.07 -15.64 3.78
C GLN A 431 6.40 -16.10 4.37
N THR A 432 6.50 -17.35 4.80
CA THR A 432 7.76 -17.97 5.24
C THR A 432 8.05 -19.26 4.48
N VAL A 433 9.32 -19.55 4.21
CA VAL A 433 9.78 -20.82 3.65
C VAL A 433 10.74 -21.49 4.64
N ASP A 434 10.40 -22.68 5.11
CA ASP A 434 11.26 -23.41 6.03
C ASP A 434 12.40 -24.17 5.31
N ALA A 435 13.31 -24.77 6.09
CA ALA A 435 14.46 -25.50 5.54
C ALA A 435 14.08 -26.74 4.71
N SER A 436 12.85 -27.25 4.83
CA SER A 436 12.33 -28.37 4.05
C SER A 436 11.67 -27.92 2.73
N GLY A 437 11.47 -26.61 2.56
CA GLY A 437 10.83 -25.98 1.42
C GLY A 437 9.32 -25.82 1.56
N VAL A 438 8.77 -26.05 2.77
CA VAL A 438 7.35 -25.81 3.07
C VAL A 438 7.13 -24.30 3.13
N LYS A 439 6.08 -23.83 2.44
CA LYS A 439 5.72 -22.42 2.40
C LYS A 439 4.47 -22.19 3.24
N THR A 440 4.53 -21.28 4.20
CA THR A 440 3.36 -20.81 4.95
C THR A 440 3.05 -19.39 4.52
N LEU A 441 1.80 -19.12 4.16
CA LEU A 441 1.29 -17.81 3.81
C LEU A 441 0.15 -17.45 4.75
N ASP A 442 0.36 -16.45 5.59
CA ASP A 442 -0.64 -15.88 6.48
C ASP A 442 -1.14 -14.55 5.92
N GLN A 443 -2.44 -14.34 5.88
CA GLN A 443 -3.09 -13.07 5.56
C GLN A 443 -3.78 -12.53 6.81
N TYR A 444 -3.71 -11.21 7.00
CA TYR A 444 -4.12 -10.56 8.25
C TYR A 444 -5.21 -9.51 8.03
N ASP A 445 -6.13 -9.38 8.98
CA ASP A 445 -7.01 -8.21 9.05
C ASP A 445 -6.27 -6.96 9.58
N HIS A 446 -6.97 -5.82 9.66
CA HIS A 446 -6.43 -4.57 10.19
C HIS A 446 -6.14 -4.57 11.70
N LEU A 447 -6.63 -5.59 12.44
CA LEU A 447 -6.38 -5.76 13.87
C LEU A 447 -5.20 -6.71 14.13
N GLY A 448 -4.61 -7.28 13.08
CA GLY A 448 -3.49 -8.21 13.17
C GLY A 448 -3.91 -9.66 13.43
N HIS A 449 -5.19 -10.00 13.26
CA HIS A 449 -5.64 -11.40 13.31
C HIS A 449 -5.47 -12.07 11.94
N ILE A 450 -5.08 -13.35 11.94
CA ILE A 450 -5.00 -14.14 10.71
C ILE A 450 -6.42 -14.42 10.22
N VAL A 451 -6.72 -14.04 8.98
CA VAL A 451 -7.99 -14.32 8.29
C VAL A 451 -7.89 -15.55 7.39
N GLU A 452 -6.70 -15.85 6.89
CA GLU A 452 -6.41 -17.02 6.06
C GLU A 452 -4.96 -17.45 6.26
N GLN A 453 -4.73 -18.76 6.43
CA GLN A 453 -3.41 -19.37 6.42
C GLN A 453 -3.37 -20.45 5.34
N THR A 454 -2.33 -20.45 4.51
CA THR A 454 -2.08 -21.51 3.52
C THR A 454 -0.70 -22.12 3.74
N VAL A 455 -0.65 -23.42 4.04
CA VAL A 455 0.59 -24.20 4.20
C VAL A 455 0.76 -25.09 2.97
N VAL A 456 1.71 -24.77 2.10
CA VAL A 456 2.01 -25.49 0.86
C VAL A 456 3.22 -26.39 1.05
N GLN A 457 3.03 -27.68 0.84
CA GLN A 457 4.06 -28.69 0.88
C GLN A 457 4.90 -28.69 -0.40
N LYS A 458 6.07 -29.34 -0.35
CA LYS A 458 6.99 -29.42 -1.50
C LYS A 458 6.42 -30.15 -2.73
N ASP A 459 5.49 -31.07 -2.53
CA ASP A 459 4.81 -31.79 -3.61
C ASP A 459 3.63 -30.99 -4.24
N GLY A 460 3.36 -29.78 -3.72
CA GLY A 460 2.29 -28.91 -4.19
C GLY A 460 0.92 -29.16 -3.55
N SER A 461 0.82 -30.13 -2.63
CA SER A 461 -0.34 -30.24 -1.73
C SER A 461 -0.38 -29.06 -0.76
N TYR A 462 -1.56 -28.69 -0.28
CA TYR A 462 -1.69 -27.61 0.70
C TYR A 462 -2.85 -27.81 1.66
N THR A 463 -2.73 -27.18 2.84
CA THR A 463 -3.85 -26.92 3.75
C THR A 463 -4.11 -25.42 3.76
N GLN A 464 -5.35 -25.02 3.48
CA GLN A 464 -5.80 -23.63 3.57
C GLN A 464 -6.88 -23.51 4.64
N SER A 465 -6.66 -22.68 5.65
CA SER A 465 -7.55 -22.48 6.80
C SER A 465 -8.01 -21.03 6.84
N SER A 466 -9.31 -20.79 6.91
CA SER A 466 -9.92 -19.45 6.97
C SER A 466 -10.59 -19.21 8.32
N TYR A 467 -10.46 -18.01 8.87
CA TYR A 467 -10.88 -17.68 10.22
C TYR A 467 -11.88 -16.53 10.27
N ALA A 468 -12.81 -16.59 11.23
CA ALA A 468 -13.66 -15.46 11.57
C ALA A 468 -12.89 -14.44 12.42
N SER A 469 -13.48 -13.25 12.61
CA SER A 469 -12.87 -12.16 13.38
C SER A 469 -12.62 -12.48 14.86
N ASP A 470 -13.25 -13.51 15.41
CA ASP A 470 -13.02 -14.00 16.77
C ASP A 470 -11.93 -15.09 16.85
N GLY A 471 -11.29 -15.42 15.72
CA GLY A 471 -10.26 -16.45 15.59
C GLY A 471 -10.80 -17.87 15.42
N SER A 472 -12.12 -18.06 15.36
CA SER A 472 -12.70 -19.38 15.09
C SER A 472 -12.48 -19.81 13.64
N LEU A 473 -12.15 -21.09 13.43
CA LEU A 473 -12.00 -21.68 12.10
C LEU A 473 -13.38 -21.76 11.40
N THR A 474 -13.47 -21.24 10.19
CA THR A 474 -14.71 -21.22 9.39
C THR A 474 -14.65 -22.19 8.22
N THR A 475 -13.48 -22.37 7.63
CA THR A 475 -13.27 -23.31 6.53
C THR A 475 -11.85 -23.86 6.57
N GLU A 476 -11.67 -25.14 6.25
CA GLU A 476 -10.37 -25.76 6.04
C GLU A 476 -10.41 -26.61 4.76
N THR A 477 -9.49 -26.33 3.83
CA THR A 477 -9.35 -27.06 2.56
C THR A 477 -8.02 -27.78 2.51
N LEU A 478 -8.05 -29.11 2.39
CA LEU A 478 -6.88 -29.94 2.16
C LEU A 478 -6.86 -30.31 0.69
N ARG A 479 -5.92 -29.76 -0.08
CA ARG A 479 -5.69 -30.18 -1.47
C ARG A 479 -4.55 -31.19 -1.52
N HIS A 480 -4.86 -32.39 -2.01
CA HIS A 480 -3.89 -33.46 -2.18
C HIS A 480 -3.05 -33.29 -3.46
N ALA A 481 -1.94 -34.03 -3.52
CA ALA A 481 -1.03 -34.00 -4.67
C ALA A 481 -1.69 -34.48 -5.99
N ASP A 482 -2.71 -35.34 -5.90
CA ASP A 482 -3.49 -35.81 -7.06
C ASP A 482 -4.54 -34.79 -7.55
N GLY A 483 -4.71 -33.67 -6.83
CA GLY A 483 -5.65 -32.60 -7.14
C GLY A 483 -7.01 -32.70 -6.47
N SER A 484 -7.33 -33.82 -5.81
CA SER A 484 -8.54 -33.96 -4.98
C SER A 484 -8.51 -33.03 -3.76
N ARG A 485 -9.69 -32.74 -3.20
CA ARG A 485 -9.82 -31.76 -2.10
C ARG A 485 -10.84 -32.20 -1.05
N ASP A 486 -10.43 -32.26 0.20
CA ASP A 486 -11.36 -32.28 1.34
C ASP A 486 -11.62 -30.83 1.78
N ILE A 487 -12.89 -30.45 1.89
CA ILE A 487 -13.32 -29.11 2.30
C ILE A 487 -14.22 -29.25 3.53
N TYR A 488 -13.76 -28.72 4.66
CA TYR A 488 -14.50 -28.67 5.90
C TYR A 488 -15.02 -27.26 6.13
N SER A 489 -16.31 -27.10 6.39
CA SER A 489 -16.97 -25.83 6.71
C SER A 489 -17.57 -25.89 8.11
N TYR A 490 -17.44 -24.82 8.89
CA TYR A 490 -17.82 -24.76 10.30
C TYR A 490 -18.67 -23.51 10.60
N GLY A 491 -19.39 -23.53 11.72
CA GLY A 491 -20.16 -22.37 12.19
C GLY A 491 -21.35 -22.02 11.29
N ILE A 492 -21.92 -22.99 10.58
CA ILE A 492 -23.03 -22.79 9.66
C ILE A 492 -24.30 -22.42 10.45
N VAL A 493 -24.91 -21.27 10.12
CA VAL A 493 -26.10 -20.73 10.80
C VAL A 493 -27.32 -20.85 9.90
N GLY A 494 -28.49 -21.16 10.48
CA GLY A 494 -29.77 -21.22 9.77
C GLY A 494 -30.00 -22.54 9.01
N LYS A 495 -29.21 -23.57 9.31
CA LYS A 495 -29.35 -24.94 8.82
C LYS A 495 -29.49 -25.90 10.00
N ASP A 496 -29.95 -27.12 9.72
CA ASP A 496 -30.06 -28.19 10.72
C ASP A 496 -28.70 -28.84 11.06
N TYR A 497 -27.65 -28.46 10.34
CA TYR A 497 -26.26 -28.86 10.55
C TYR A 497 -25.40 -27.61 10.79
N THR A 498 -24.35 -27.78 11.59
CA THR A 498 -23.42 -26.70 11.99
C THR A 498 -22.06 -26.81 11.31
N SER A 499 -21.74 -27.98 10.75
CA SER A 499 -20.53 -28.20 9.97
C SER A 499 -20.78 -29.17 8.82
N GLN A 500 -20.00 -29.04 7.76
CA GLN A 500 -20.09 -29.84 6.55
C GLN A 500 -18.69 -30.26 6.09
N HIS A 501 -18.55 -31.49 5.63
CA HIS A 501 -17.36 -32.01 4.95
C HIS A 501 -17.72 -32.36 3.50
N THR A 502 -16.92 -31.91 2.53
CA THR A 502 -17.09 -32.22 1.11
C THR A 502 -15.78 -32.74 0.53
N LEU A 503 -15.79 -33.93 -0.07
CA LEU A 503 -14.68 -34.43 -0.87
C LEU A 503 -14.96 -34.17 -2.35
N ASN A 504 -14.08 -33.41 -2.99
CA ASN A 504 -14.09 -33.20 -4.43
C ASN A 504 -13.00 -34.04 -5.10
N ASP A 505 -13.35 -34.65 -6.23
CA ASP A 505 -12.37 -35.30 -7.09
C ASP A 505 -11.42 -34.28 -7.76
N ALA A 506 -10.40 -34.77 -8.45
CA ALA A 506 -9.43 -33.92 -9.13
C ALA A 506 -10.02 -33.04 -10.26
N SER A 507 -11.25 -33.33 -10.72
CA SER A 507 -12.00 -32.53 -11.69
C SER A 507 -12.89 -31.46 -11.05
N GLY A 508 -12.99 -31.46 -9.71
CA GLY A 508 -13.80 -30.54 -8.93
C GLY A 508 -15.23 -30.98 -8.68
N HIS A 509 -15.59 -32.23 -9.01
CA HIS A 509 -16.92 -32.77 -8.71
C HIS A 509 -16.96 -33.34 -7.29
N SER A 510 -18.02 -33.05 -6.54
CA SER A 510 -18.23 -33.60 -5.20
C SER A 510 -18.61 -35.08 -5.27
N VAL A 511 -17.78 -35.91 -4.65
CA VAL A 511 -17.96 -37.38 -4.53
C VAL A 511 -18.39 -37.80 -3.12
N LEU A 512 -18.24 -36.91 -2.12
CA LEU A 512 -18.76 -37.07 -0.76
C LEU A 512 -19.29 -35.72 -0.26
N ILE A 513 -20.42 -35.73 0.44
CA ILE A 513 -20.91 -34.63 1.28
C ILE A 513 -21.40 -35.22 2.60
N GLU A 514 -20.88 -34.73 3.72
CA GLU A 514 -21.32 -35.12 5.06
C GLU A 514 -21.73 -33.87 5.84
N ASP A 515 -22.96 -33.84 6.36
CA ASP A 515 -23.45 -32.76 7.21
C ASP A 515 -23.54 -33.24 8.66
N TYR A 516 -23.06 -32.42 9.60
CA TYR A 516 -23.01 -32.75 11.03
C TYR A 516 -23.79 -31.75 11.87
N ARG A 517 -24.54 -32.27 12.85
CA ARG A 517 -25.26 -31.46 13.84
C ARG A 517 -24.31 -30.81 14.84
N SER A 518 -24.87 -29.93 15.67
CA SER A 518 -24.12 -29.22 16.73
C SER A 518 -23.49 -30.14 17.77
N ASP A 519 -23.97 -31.36 17.95
CA ASP A 519 -23.40 -32.37 18.85
C ASP A 519 -22.36 -33.28 18.17
N GLY A 520 -22.07 -33.04 16.88
CA GLY A 520 -21.15 -33.85 16.08
C GLY A 520 -21.77 -35.11 15.46
N SER A 521 -23.06 -35.39 15.70
CA SER A 521 -23.74 -36.50 15.04
C SER A 521 -23.95 -36.23 13.54
N LEU A 522 -23.81 -37.27 12.72
CA LEU A 522 -24.05 -37.20 11.28
C LEU A 522 -25.54 -36.98 11.03
N LEU A 523 -25.89 -35.96 10.25
CA LEU A 523 -27.25 -35.69 9.78
C LEU A 523 -27.50 -36.33 8.42
N LEU A 524 -26.50 -36.27 7.55
CA LEU A 524 -26.61 -36.64 6.15
C LEU A 524 -25.25 -37.11 5.62
N ASN A 525 -25.25 -38.12 4.76
CA ASN A 525 -24.10 -38.55 3.96
C ASN A 525 -24.55 -38.75 2.50
N GLN A 526 -23.88 -38.08 1.57
CA GLN A 526 -24.09 -38.27 0.14
C GLN A 526 -22.79 -38.76 -0.51
N THR A 527 -22.83 -39.90 -1.20
CA THR A 527 -21.70 -40.40 -2.01
C THR A 527 -22.04 -40.42 -3.49
N VAL A 528 -21.01 -40.31 -4.35
CA VAL A 528 -21.12 -40.53 -5.79
C VAL A 528 -20.09 -41.56 -6.21
N ASP A 529 -20.54 -42.68 -6.77
CA ASP A 529 -19.65 -43.74 -7.24
C ASP A 529 -19.02 -43.41 -8.62
N ALA A 530 -18.11 -44.27 -9.08
CA ALA A 530 -17.43 -44.11 -10.37
C ALA A 530 -18.37 -44.15 -11.59
N ASN A 531 -19.60 -44.67 -11.44
CA ASN A 531 -20.62 -44.71 -12.49
C ASN A 531 -21.52 -43.46 -12.48
N GLY A 532 -21.37 -42.58 -11.48
CA GLY A 532 -22.20 -41.41 -11.27
C GLY A 532 -23.51 -41.71 -10.54
N ILE A 533 -23.63 -42.88 -9.91
CA ILE A 533 -24.75 -43.24 -9.03
C ILE A 533 -24.57 -42.48 -7.72
N LYS A 534 -25.63 -41.82 -7.27
CA LYS A 534 -25.63 -41.05 -6.02
C LYS A 534 -26.39 -41.81 -4.94
N THR A 535 -25.79 -42.01 -3.79
CA THR A 535 -26.48 -42.51 -2.60
C THR A 535 -26.56 -41.40 -1.57
N LEU A 536 -27.76 -41.13 -1.06
CA LEU A 536 -28.03 -40.13 -0.04
C LEU A 536 -28.67 -40.79 1.19
N ASP A 537 -27.92 -40.84 2.28
CA ASP A 537 -28.35 -41.34 3.58
C ASP A 537 -28.66 -40.19 4.53
N GLN A 538 -29.80 -40.28 5.22
CA GLN A 538 -30.22 -39.35 6.27
C GLN A 538 -30.29 -40.10 7.60
N PHE A 539 -29.76 -39.50 8.65
CA PHE A 539 -29.61 -40.16 9.94
C PHE A 539 -30.47 -39.51 11.02
N ASP A 540 -30.88 -40.26 12.04
CA ASP A 540 -31.43 -39.70 13.28
C ASP A 540 -30.31 -39.18 14.21
N GLY A 541 -30.68 -38.63 15.37
CA GLY A 541 -29.71 -38.15 16.37
C GLY A 541 -28.92 -39.26 17.09
N LEU A 542 -29.26 -40.53 16.87
CA LEU A 542 -28.56 -41.70 17.42
C LEU A 542 -27.62 -42.34 16.38
N GLY A 543 -27.64 -41.87 15.13
CA GLY A 543 -26.82 -42.37 14.03
C GLY A 543 -27.46 -43.52 13.24
N HIS A 544 -28.76 -43.79 13.40
CA HIS A 544 -29.46 -44.75 12.55
C HIS A 544 -29.91 -44.09 11.25
N ILE A 545 -29.82 -44.81 10.13
CA ILE A 545 -30.39 -44.36 8.85
C ILE A 545 -31.91 -44.33 8.98
N THR A 546 -32.51 -43.18 8.66
CA THR A 546 -33.95 -42.96 8.57
C THR A 546 -34.47 -43.00 7.14
N GLN A 547 -33.61 -42.62 6.19
CA GLN A 547 -33.90 -42.65 4.76
C GLN A 547 -32.61 -42.84 3.96
N GLU A 548 -32.64 -43.71 2.96
CA GLU A 548 -31.61 -43.86 1.92
C GLU A 548 -32.27 -43.54 0.57
N THR A 549 -31.60 -42.80 -0.29
CA THR A 549 -32.03 -42.55 -1.67
C THR A 549 -30.89 -42.86 -2.64
N VAL A 550 -31.05 -43.90 -3.45
CA VAL A 550 -30.10 -44.27 -4.51
C VAL A 550 -30.62 -43.75 -5.84
N THR A 551 -29.95 -42.73 -6.39
CA THR A 551 -30.28 -42.09 -7.66
C THR A 551 -29.33 -42.55 -8.75
N GLN A 552 -29.89 -43.15 -9.80
CA GLN A 552 -29.15 -43.56 -10.99
C GLN A 552 -28.77 -42.36 -11.85
N LYS A 553 -27.82 -42.57 -12.76
CA LYS A 553 -27.33 -41.52 -13.68
C LYS A 553 -28.42 -40.93 -14.59
N ASP A 554 -29.48 -41.69 -14.90
CA ASP A 554 -30.62 -41.23 -15.70
C ASP A 554 -31.67 -40.46 -14.89
N GLY A 555 -31.49 -40.32 -13.57
CA GLY A 555 -32.41 -39.63 -12.66
C GLY A 555 -33.55 -40.49 -12.11
N THR A 556 -33.58 -41.79 -12.41
CA THR A 556 -34.41 -42.74 -11.65
C THR A 556 -33.85 -42.91 -10.24
N TYR A 557 -34.71 -43.21 -9.27
CA TYR A 557 -34.25 -43.44 -7.90
C TYR A 557 -35.07 -44.51 -7.18
N VAL A 558 -34.44 -45.13 -6.18
CA VAL A 558 -35.11 -45.89 -5.12
C VAL A 558 -34.89 -45.15 -3.82
N GLN A 559 -35.97 -44.89 -3.09
CA GLN A 559 -35.95 -44.26 -1.78
C GLN A 559 -36.50 -45.22 -0.73
N SER A 560 -35.68 -45.59 0.24
CA SER A 560 -36.00 -46.55 1.29
C SER A 560 -36.04 -45.82 2.64
N SER A 561 -37.12 -45.94 3.39
CA SER A 561 -37.33 -45.30 4.70
C SER A 561 -37.36 -46.34 5.82
N PHE A 562 -36.71 -46.06 6.94
CA PHE A 562 -36.46 -47.05 7.99
C PHE A 562 -37.02 -46.60 9.34
N ALA A 563 -37.46 -47.56 10.15
CA ALA A 563 -37.78 -47.36 11.56
C ALA A 563 -36.50 -47.30 12.40
N THR A 564 -36.61 -46.85 13.66
CA THR A 564 -35.48 -46.69 14.59
C THR A 564 -34.74 -47.98 14.93
N ASN A 565 -35.33 -49.15 14.67
CA ASN A 565 -34.70 -50.47 14.82
C ASN A 565 -34.01 -50.96 13.53
N GLY A 566 -34.01 -50.15 12.47
CA GLY A 566 -33.42 -50.47 11.16
C GLY A 566 -34.32 -51.25 10.20
N THR A 567 -35.58 -51.52 10.54
CA THR A 567 -36.50 -52.22 9.62
C THR A 567 -37.02 -51.27 8.54
N LEU A 568 -37.10 -51.74 7.29
CA LEU A 568 -37.69 -51.01 6.17
C LEU A 568 -39.19 -50.78 6.43
N THR A 569 -39.65 -49.54 6.25
CA THR A 569 -41.05 -49.13 6.47
C THR A 569 -41.72 -48.70 5.17
N THR A 570 -40.96 -48.11 4.25
CA THR A 570 -41.46 -47.72 2.94
C THR A 570 -40.33 -47.77 1.92
N GLU A 571 -40.59 -48.25 0.72
CA GLU A 571 -39.71 -48.14 -0.43
C GLU A 571 -40.46 -47.45 -1.57
N THR A 572 -39.81 -46.53 -2.27
CA THR A 572 -40.38 -45.81 -3.41
C THR A 572 -39.41 -45.88 -4.58
N ALA A 573 -39.78 -46.62 -5.62
CA ALA A 573 -39.07 -46.61 -6.89
C ALA A 573 -39.72 -45.58 -7.82
N ARG A 574 -38.95 -44.62 -8.35
CA ARG A 574 -39.42 -43.65 -9.35
C ARG A 574 -38.75 -43.91 -10.70
N HIS A 575 -39.58 -44.08 -11.72
CA HIS A 575 -39.13 -44.30 -13.09
C HIS A 575 -38.92 -43.00 -13.87
N LEU A 576 -38.32 -43.12 -15.05
CA LEU A 576 -37.91 -41.99 -15.89
C LEU A 576 -39.11 -41.16 -16.37
N ASP A 577 -40.24 -41.81 -16.61
CA ASP A 577 -41.51 -41.17 -17.00
C ASP A 577 -42.19 -40.42 -15.84
N GLY A 578 -41.70 -40.57 -14.61
CA GLY A 578 -42.23 -39.96 -13.40
C GLY A 578 -43.23 -40.82 -12.63
N SER A 579 -43.63 -41.97 -13.16
CA SER A 579 -44.42 -42.97 -12.44
C SER A 579 -43.64 -43.55 -11.26
N ARG A 580 -44.37 -44.08 -10.27
CA ARG A 580 -43.80 -44.56 -9.02
C ARG A 580 -44.47 -45.83 -8.54
N GLU A 581 -43.67 -46.71 -7.98
CA GLU A 581 -44.09 -47.84 -7.17
C GLU A 581 -43.77 -47.53 -5.72
N VAL A 582 -44.75 -47.70 -4.81
CA VAL A 582 -44.61 -47.41 -3.38
C VAL A 582 -44.99 -48.64 -2.57
N ASP A 583 -43.99 -49.28 -1.98
CA ASP A 583 -44.16 -50.38 -1.05
C ASP A 583 -44.15 -49.87 0.39
N SER A 584 -45.11 -50.30 1.20
CA SER A 584 -45.24 -49.95 2.61
C SER A 584 -45.28 -51.21 3.47
N TYR A 585 -44.52 -51.21 4.56
CA TYR A 585 -44.33 -52.33 5.49
C TYR A 585 -44.62 -51.91 6.93
N GLU A 586 -44.55 -52.86 7.88
CA GLU A 586 -44.72 -52.61 9.32
C GLU A 586 -46.04 -51.88 9.68
N ILE A 587 -47.12 -52.28 9.01
CA ILE A 587 -48.42 -51.62 9.09
C ILE A 587 -49.20 -52.13 10.33
N ALA A 588 -49.19 -51.33 11.39
CA ALA A 588 -49.87 -51.69 12.65
C ALA A 588 -51.40 -51.55 12.57
N GLY A 589 -52.12 -52.57 13.08
CA GLY A 589 -53.58 -52.52 13.27
C GLY A 589 -54.42 -52.73 12.02
N GLN A 590 -53.83 -53.17 10.92
CA GLN A 590 -54.52 -53.50 9.67
C GLN A 590 -54.62 -55.02 9.47
N ALA A 591 -55.49 -55.44 8.55
CA ALA A 591 -55.64 -56.85 8.16
C ALA A 591 -54.55 -57.35 7.18
N TYR A 592 -53.62 -56.48 6.80
CA TYR A 592 -52.56 -56.72 5.84
C TYR A 592 -51.20 -56.30 6.41
N THR A 593 -50.14 -57.02 6.00
CA THR A 593 -48.77 -56.84 6.48
C THR A 593 -47.94 -55.94 5.57
N ALA A 594 -48.29 -55.86 4.28
CA ALA A 594 -47.65 -54.97 3.33
C ALA A 594 -48.66 -54.41 2.32
N ARG A 595 -48.30 -53.29 1.70
CA ARG A 595 -49.10 -52.61 0.69
C ARG A 595 -48.20 -52.09 -0.42
N HIS A 596 -48.52 -52.42 -1.66
CA HIS A 596 -47.85 -51.93 -2.86
C HIS A 596 -48.81 -51.03 -3.64
N ASP A 597 -48.43 -49.79 -3.93
CA ASP A 597 -49.20 -48.87 -4.78
C ASP A 597 -48.44 -48.57 -6.09
N VAL A 598 -49.14 -48.68 -7.22
CA VAL A 598 -48.65 -48.19 -8.52
C VAL A 598 -49.27 -46.83 -8.80
N ILE A 599 -48.46 -45.83 -9.10
CA ILE A 599 -48.86 -44.43 -9.24
C ILE A 599 -48.33 -43.86 -10.57
N ASP A 600 -49.19 -43.18 -11.32
CA ASP A 600 -48.80 -42.55 -12.58
C ASP A 600 -47.95 -41.28 -12.37
N ALA A 601 -47.40 -40.74 -13.45
CA ALA A 601 -46.57 -39.54 -13.42
C ALA A 601 -47.30 -38.27 -12.94
N SER A 602 -48.64 -38.26 -12.96
CA SER A 602 -49.47 -37.17 -12.45
C SER A 602 -49.85 -37.31 -10.97
N GLY A 603 -49.47 -38.42 -10.34
CA GLY A 603 -49.75 -38.73 -8.94
C GLY A 603 -51.07 -39.47 -8.71
N HIS A 604 -51.76 -39.93 -9.76
CA HIS A 604 -52.94 -40.77 -9.59
C HIS A 604 -52.54 -42.22 -9.35
N ARG A 605 -53.18 -42.83 -8.35
CA ARG A 605 -53.01 -44.25 -8.08
C ARG A 605 -53.68 -45.08 -9.17
N LEU A 606 -52.93 -45.97 -9.80
CA LEU A 606 -53.40 -46.90 -10.82
C LEU A 606 -53.83 -48.22 -10.19
N ALA A 607 -53.04 -48.74 -9.25
CA ALA A 607 -53.31 -50.00 -8.57
C ALA A 607 -52.87 -49.98 -7.10
N THR A 608 -53.49 -50.82 -6.28
CA THR A 608 -52.98 -51.20 -4.94
C THR A 608 -53.04 -52.71 -4.79
N THR A 609 -51.96 -53.31 -4.32
CA THR A 609 -51.90 -54.69 -3.84
C THR A 609 -51.70 -54.70 -2.32
N PHE A 610 -52.48 -55.50 -1.60
CA PHE A 610 -52.34 -55.76 -0.18
C PHE A 610 -51.90 -57.20 0.04
N ASP A 611 -50.86 -57.40 0.85
CA ASP A 611 -50.46 -58.72 1.34
C ASP A 611 -51.14 -58.97 2.68
N ASN A 612 -52.19 -59.79 2.70
CA ASN A 612 -53.02 -59.98 3.88
C ASN A 612 -52.29 -60.82 4.93
N SER A 613 -52.62 -60.61 6.21
CA SER A 613 -51.98 -61.33 7.33
C SER A 613 -52.25 -62.84 7.33
N ASP A 614 -53.22 -63.32 6.56
CA ASP A 614 -53.52 -64.74 6.37
C ASP A 614 -52.77 -65.39 5.20
N GLY A 615 -51.93 -64.63 4.49
CA GLY A 615 -51.17 -65.07 3.32
C GLY A 615 -51.92 -64.99 1.99
N SER A 616 -53.16 -64.48 1.98
CA SER A 616 -53.87 -64.10 0.75
C SER A 616 -53.44 -62.73 0.25
N HIS A 617 -53.80 -62.40 -0.99
CA HIS A 617 -53.52 -61.09 -1.58
C HIS A 617 -54.81 -60.39 -2.04
N THR A 618 -54.82 -59.07 -2.05
CA THR A 618 -55.93 -58.29 -2.60
C THR A 618 -55.40 -57.19 -3.51
N GLU A 619 -55.72 -57.25 -4.80
CA GLU A 619 -55.33 -56.23 -5.78
C GLU A 619 -56.55 -55.44 -6.25
N THR A 620 -56.40 -54.14 -6.43
CA THR A 620 -57.45 -53.23 -6.89
C THR A 620 -56.92 -52.27 -7.93
N ALA A 621 -57.49 -52.29 -9.12
CA ALA A 621 -57.29 -51.26 -10.13
C ALA A 621 -58.19 -50.05 -9.85
N TYR A 622 -57.65 -48.86 -10.05
CA TYR A 622 -58.36 -47.57 -9.92
C TYR A 622 -58.49 -46.83 -11.25
N ALA A 623 -57.83 -47.32 -12.30
CA ALA A 623 -57.89 -46.82 -13.66
C ALA A 623 -57.95 -47.99 -14.64
N ALA A 624 -58.50 -47.75 -15.83
CA ALA A 624 -58.55 -48.74 -16.90
C ALA A 624 -57.14 -49.04 -17.46
N GLY A 625 -56.94 -50.25 -17.95
CA GLY A 625 -55.71 -50.66 -18.62
C GLY A 625 -54.63 -51.15 -17.65
N VAL A 626 -55.00 -51.47 -16.41
CA VAL A 626 -54.08 -52.00 -15.40
C VAL A 626 -53.98 -53.51 -15.55
N SER A 627 -52.77 -54.05 -15.41
CA SER A 627 -52.54 -55.49 -15.31
C SER A 627 -52.46 -55.90 -13.84
N LEU A 628 -53.41 -56.73 -13.40
CA LEU A 628 -53.46 -57.32 -12.06
C LEU A 628 -53.02 -58.79 -12.16
N LYS A 629 -52.19 -59.26 -11.24
CA LYS A 629 -51.53 -60.56 -11.37
C LYS A 629 -51.88 -61.47 -10.20
N ALA A 630 -52.45 -62.63 -10.52
CA ALA A 630 -52.69 -63.64 -9.51
C ALA A 630 -51.37 -64.17 -8.94
N THR A 631 -51.37 -64.36 -7.62
CA THR A 631 -50.21 -64.85 -6.86
C THR A 631 -50.27 -66.38 -6.72
N THR A 632 -49.41 -66.96 -5.89
CA THR A 632 -49.41 -68.41 -5.65
C THR A 632 -50.45 -68.85 -4.61
N THR A 633 -51.07 -67.91 -3.91
CA THR A 633 -52.15 -68.10 -2.94
C THR A 633 -53.42 -67.40 -3.42
N ASN A 634 -54.50 -67.50 -2.65
CA ASN A 634 -55.78 -66.90 -3.02
C ASN A 634 -55.64 -65.38 -3.19
N THR A 635 -56.03 -64.88 -4.36
CA THR A 635 -55.96 -63.47 -4.71
C THR A 635 -57.36 -62.92 -5.00
N VAL A 636 -57.73 -61.82 -4.35
CA VAL A 636 -58.94 -61.05 -4.68
C VAL A 636 -58.55 -59.90 -5.59
N LEU A 637 -59.04 -59.89 -6.83
CA LEU A 637 -58.70 -58.92 -7.87
C LEU A 637 -59.93 -58.04 -8.16
N ASN A 638 -59.79 -56.72 -8.14
CA ASN A 638 -60.92 -55.79 -8.34
C ASN A 638 -60.69 -54.91 -9.57
N SER A 639 -61.59 -55.03 -10.55
CA SER A 639 -61.53 -54.29 -11.83
C SER A 639 -62.02 -52.84 -11.71
N ALA A 640 -61.35 -51.92 -12.42
CA ALA A 640 -61.87 -50.61 -12.80
C ALA A 640 -62.50 -50.63 -14.22
N GLY A 641 -62.22 -51.68 -14.97
CA GLY A 641 -62.76 -52.01 -16.29
C GLY A 641 -61.82 -51.59 -17.42
N GLY A 642 -61.57 -52.50 -18.36
CA GLY A 642 -60.51 -52.38 -19.35
C GLY A 642 -59.19 -52.97 -18.88
N ASP A 643 -59.22 -53.85 -17.87
CA ASP A 643 -58.05 -54.36 -17.14
C ASP A 643 -57.68 -55.77 -17.60
N THR A 644 -56.43 -56.17 -17.37
CA THR A 644 -55.93 -57.51 -17.68
C THR A 644 -55.60 -58.28 -16.40
N PHE A 645 -56.14 -59.48 -16.25
CA PHE A 645 -55.89 -60.36 -15.09
C PHE A 645 -54.97 -61.50 -15.51
N VAL A 646 -53.77 -61.57 -14.96
CA VAL A 646 -52.70 -62.46 -15.40
C VAL A 646 -52.56 -63.67 -14.47
N PHE A 647 -52.64 -64.88 -15.02
CA PHE A 647 -52.53 -66.16 -14.34
C PHE A 647 -51.41 -67.00 -14.95
N ASN A 648 -50.26 -67.05 -14.29
CA ASN A 648 -49.07 -67.76 -14.80
C ASN A 648 -48.99 -69.23 -14.36
N GLN A 649 -49.81 -69.64 -13.40
CA GLN A 649 -49.81 -70.97 -12.80
C GLN A 649 -51.20 -71.33 -12.27
N ALA A 650 -51.51 -72.62 -12.20
CA ALA A 650 -52.75 -73.12 -11.58
C ALA A 650 -52.56 -73.20 -10.06
N SER A 651 -52.81 -72.09 -9.37
CA SER A 651 -52.72 -72.01 -7.90
C SER A 651 -53.77 -71.07 -7.35
N GLY A 652 -54.20 -71.31 -6.11
CA GLY A 652 -55.11 -70.42 -5.41
C GLY A 652 -56.56 -70.51 -5.90
N GLN A 653 -57.47 -70.09 -5.03
CA GLN A 653 -58.87 -69.85 -5.38
C GLN A 653 -59.04 -68.34 -5.52
N ASP A 654 -58.79 -67.86 -6.74
CA ASP A 654 -58.77 -66.44 -7.06
C ASP A 654 -60.19 -65.94 -7.36
N VAL A 655 -60.47 -64.71 -6.94
CA VAL A 655 -61.78 -64.07 -7.08
C VAL A 655 -61.60 -62.75 -7.80
N ILE A 656 -62.28 -62.57 -8.93
CA ILE A 656 -62.30 -61.31 -9.67
C ILE A 656 -63.66 -60.63 -9.50
N ASN A 657 -63.62 -59.42 -8.96
CA ASN A 657 -64.78 -58.55 -8.81
C ASN A 657 -64.87 -57.54 -9.95
N ASN A 658 -66.12 -57.24 -10.36
CA ASN A 658 -66.45 -56.26 -11.39
C ASN A 658 -65.89 -56.59 -12.79
N PHE A 659 -65.63 -57.86 -13.09
CA PHE A 659 -65.13 -58.28 -14.41
C PHE A 659 -66.14 -57.93 -15.52
N ARG A 660 -65.68 -57.21 -16.54
CA ARG A 660 -66.48 -56.74 -17.67
C ARG A 660 -66.28 -57.64 -18.90
N ALA A 661 -67.06 -58.71 -18.96
CA ALA A 661 -67.03 -59.63 -20.11
C ALA A 661 -67.70 -59.03 -21.37
N GLY A 662 -67.12 -59.25 -22.55
CA GLY A 662 -67.68 -58.92 -23.86
C GLY A 662 -66.62 -58.48 -24.89
N ASP A 663 -67.10 -57.91 -25.99
CA ASP A 663 -66.26 -57.32 -27.07
C ASP A 663 -66.62 -55.83 -27.22
N PHE A 664 -66.31 -55.04 -26.19
CA PHE A 664 -66.51 -53.59 -26.19
C PHE A 664 -65.32 -52.86 -25.60
N ALA A 665 -65.23 -51.55 -25.85
CA ALA A 665 -64.15 -50.73 -25.31
C ALA A 665 -64.22 -50.71 -23.76
N GLY A 666 -63.16 -51.17 -23.10
CA GLY A 666 -63.12 -51.31 -21.64
C GLY A 666 -63.73 -52.62 -21.11
N HIS A 667 -63.81 -53.66 -21.96
CA HIS A 667 -63.93 -55.04 -21.49
C HIS A 667 -62.62 -55.49 -20.82
N ASP A 668 -62.73 -56.46 -19.92
CA ASP A 668 -61.59 -57.01 -19.21
C ASP A 668 -61.08 -58.28 -19.91
N THR A 669 -59.80 -58.61 -19.71
CA THR A 669 -59.17 -59.79 -20.31
C THR A 669 -58.52 -60.67 -19.24
N LEU A 670 -58.78 -61.97 -19.27
CA LEU A 670 -58.02 -62.98 -18.55
C LEU A 670 -56.85 -63.42 -19.41
N GLN A 671 -55.63 -63.17 -18.96
CA GLN A 671 -54.41 -63.67 -19.59
C GLN A 671 -53.95 -64.92 -18.82
N ILE A 672 -54.10 -66.10 -19.43
CA ILE A 672 -53.77 -67.39 -18.79
C ILE A 672 -52.59 -68.01 -19.53
N ALA A 673 -51.53 -68.37 -18.81
CA ALA A 673 -50.35 -68.97 -19.44
C ALA A 673 -50.68 -70.32 -20.10
N SER A 674 -50.02 -70.61 -21.23
CA SER A 674 -50.20 -71.87 -21.98
C SER A 674 -49.82 -73.12 -21.18
N SER A 675 -49.06 -72.94 -20.10
CA SER A 675 -48.74 -73.98 -19.10
C SER A 675 -49.92 -74.32 -18.19
N VAL A 676 -50.89 -73.43 -18.04
CA VAL A 676 -52.11 -73.61 -17.24
C VAL A 676 -53.22 -74.21 -18.11
N ALA A 677 -53.41 -73.70 -19.32
CA ALA A 677 -54.36 -74.23 -20.30
C ALA A 677 -53.78 -74.14 -21.71
N ALA A 678 -53.84 -75.22 -22.48
CA ALA A 678 -53.23 -75.27 -23.82
C ALA A 678 -53.95 -74.37 -24.84
N ASP A 679 -55.27 -74.23 -24.72
CA ASP A 679 -56.11 -73.33 -25.51
C ASP A 679 -57.42 -73.04 -24.74
N PHE A 680 -58.26 -72.14 -25.26
CA PHE A 680 -59.53 -71.76 -24.64
C PHE A 680 -60.49 -72.95 -24.43
N ALA A 681 -60.45 -73.98 -25.29
CA ALA A 681 -61.35 -75.13 -25.18
C ALA A 681 -60.93 -76.09 -24.03
N HIS A 682 -59.72 -75.94 -23.49
CA HIS A 682 -59.27 -76.71 -22.33
C HIS A 682 -59.74 -76.14 -20.99
N LEU A 683 -60.33 -74.95 -20.97
CA LEU A 683 -60.84 -74.35 -19.74
C LEU A 683 -62.18 -74.96 -19.33
N ALA A 684 -62.26 -75.44 -18.09
CA ALA A 684 -63.50 -75.94 -17.50
C ALA A 684 -64.28 -74.78 -16.87
N VAL A 685 -65.21 -74.21 -17.63
CA VAL A 685 -66.02 -73.05 -17.20
C VAL A 685 -67.41 -73.51 -16.72
N HIS A 686 -67.78 -73.12 -15.50
CA HIS A 686 -69.04 -73.48 -14.85
C HIS A 686 -69.75 -72.24 -14.31
N ILE A 687 -71.08 -72.21 -14.35
CA ILE A 687 -71.88 -71.19 -13.65
C ILE A 687 -72.28 -71.74 -12.28
N VAL A 688 -71.90 -71.05 -11.21
CA VAL A 688 -72.24 -71.40 -9.83
C VAL A 688 -73.03 -70.24 -9.22
N GLY A 689 -74.36 -70.39 -9.13
CA GLY A 689 -75.23 -69.31 -8.67
C GLY A 689 -75.24 -68.13 -9.65
N HIS A 690 -74.69 -66.99 -9.24
CA HIS A 690 -74.57 -65.76 -10.04
C HIS A 690 -73.14 -65.50 -10.54
N ASP A 691 -72.22 -66.45 -10.33
CA ASP A 691 -70.80 -66.30 -10.63
C ASP A 691 -70.36 -67.30 -11.71
N THR A 692 -69.33 -66.94 -12.48
CA THR A 692 -68.66 -67.84 -13.43
C THR A 692 -67.37 -68.34 -12.78
N VAL A 693 -67.19 -69.65 -12.67
CA VAL A 693 -65.99 -70.29 -12.11
C VAL A 693 -65.24 -71.02 -13.22
N ILE A 694 -63.96 -70.74 -13.36
CA ILE A 694 -63.03 -71.43 -14.26
C ILE A 694 -62.15 -72.34 -13.39
N ASP A 695 -62.31 -73.65 -13.52
CA ASP A 695 -61.45 -74.64 -12.86
C ASP A 695 -60.15 -74.78 -13.64
N LEU A 696 -59.02 -74.51 -12.96
CA LEU A 696 -57.67 -74.60 -13.52
C LEU A 696 -56.99 -75.94 -13.20
N GLY A 697 -57.68 -76.84 -12.48
CA GLY A 697 -57.12 -78.06 -11.93
C GLY A 697 -56.30 -77.82 -10.66
N HIS A 698 -55.83 -78.90 -10.03
CA HIS A 698 -54.93 -78.84 -8.86
C HIS A 698 -55.45 -78.02 -7.65
N ASP A 699 -56.76 -77.99 -7.43
CA ASP A 699 -57.44 -77.17 -6.39
C ASP A 699 -57.32 -75.65 -6.62
N ALA A 700 -57.06 -75.23 -7.87
CA ALA A 700 -57.00 -73.84 -8.29
C ALA A 700 -58.21 -73.44 -9.14
N SER A 701 -58.71 -72.23 -8.96
CA SER A 701 -59.86 -71.72 -9.72
C SER A 701 -59.85 -70.21 -9.84
N ILE A 702 -60.52 -69.70 -10.88
CA ILE A 702 -60.81 -68.27 -11.07
C ILE A 702 -62.32 -68.09 -10.96
N THR A 703 -62.79 -67.32 -9.99
CA THR A 703 -64.22 -66.98 -9.82
C THR A 703 -64.47 -65.55 -10.26
N LEU A 704 -65.27 -65.36 -11.31
CA LEU A 704 -65.74 -64.06 -11.77
C LEU A 704 -67.09 -63.74 -11.12
N THR A 705 -67.09 -62.81 -10.15
CA THR A 705 -68.30 -62.53 -9.36
C THR A 705 -69.33 -61.75 -10.17
N GLY A 706 -70.59 -62.17 -10.11
CA GLY A 706 -71.70 -61.54 -10.81
C GLY A 706 -71.69 -61.68 -12.34
N VAL A 707 -70.75 -62.44 -12.91
CA VAL A 707 -70.66 -62.67 -14.35
C VAL A 707 -71.37 -63.98 -14.70
N ILE A 708 -72.37 -63.92 -15.58
CA ILE A 708 -73.08 -65.09 -16.13
C ILE A 708 -73.08 -65.11 -17.66
N ALA A 709 -72.46 -64.10 -18.29
CA ALA A 709 -72.31 -64.04 -19.73
C ALA A 709 -71.28 -65.09 -20.20
N PRO A 710 -71.49 -65.75 -21.36
CA PRO A 710 -70.50 -66.67 -21.90
C PRO A 710 -69.19 -65.94 -22.19
N LEU A 711 -68.08 -66.45 -21.67
CA LEU A 711 -66.74 -65.97 -22.02
C LEU A 711 -66.42 -66.31 -23.48
N THR A 712 -65.68 -65.42 -24.12
CA THR A 712 -65.24 -65.53 -25.51
C THR A 712 -63.72 -65.40 -25.62
N LEU A 713 -63.18 -65.50 -26.84
CA LEU A 713 -61.77 -65.23 -27.12
C LEU A 713 -61.37 -63.75 -26.92
N HIS A 714 -62.34 -62.84 -26.75
CA HIS A 714 -62.07 -61.46 -26.35
C HIS A 714 -61.79 -61.36 -24.84
N ASP A 715 -62.46 -62.21 -24.05
CA ASP A 715 -62.36 -62.22 -22.58
C ASP A 715 -61.18 -63.04 -22.07
N VAL A 716 -60.68 -63.98 -22.86
CA VAL A 716 -59.62 -64.90 -22.45
C VAL A 716 -58.57 -65.02 -23.52
N LEU A 717 -57.34 -64.69 -23.15
CA LEU A 717 -56.14 -64.80 -23.94
C LEU A 717 -55.21 -65.87 -23.34
N ILE A 718 -54.94 -66.93 -24.10
CA ILE A 718 -53.91 -67.91 -23.74
C ILE A 718 -52.56 -67.43 -24.30
N VAL A 719 -51.54 -67.28 -23.43
CA VAL A 719 -50.24 -66.68 -23.76
C VAL A 719 -49.05 -67.58 -23.53
#